data_AF-A0A3D3UQT4-F1
#
_entry.id   AF-A0A3D3UQT4-F1
#
_cell.length_a   1.000
_cell.length_b   1.000
_cell.length_c   1.000
_cell.angle_alpha   90.00
_cell.angle_beta   90.00
_cell.angle_gamma   90.00
#
_symmetry.space_group_name_H-M   'P 1'
#
loop_
_entity.id
_entity.type
_entity.pdbx_description
1 polymer ?
#
loop_
_entity_poly.entity_id
_entity_poly.type
_entity_poly.pdbx_seq_one_letter_code
_entity_poly.pdbx_strand_id
1 'polypeptide(L)'
;MSRDWTTFLCIGLTIIVLFDFASARNAESKDTKQVTCTGKVIDEQGRPVAGVEVALHEMVYDEVTYTYDPKLLGEVQTKADGAFSFTETVEDNQYRYGYIVVEKKGFALCFDNWSTRDGDKELEIKLGPPKELAGIVVDENDEPVSDARVLILILVIGEGQGRKTLSGLVVPKLLTTSTNTKGKFMFRCIPSGATAEFIVDKPGRATINTYKRTSVPYQKLNFVEGQKDIRLLLPVEAKIEGLVVEKSSGKPVGGVNIRCTSGQESGYLRPKPHVSSKDGILSINALVKTRYVLSLLQSNEALPDWVADPVEVITESGKTKSGIRLELSKGGLLEVKVKDAVSKEPIEDARVSVKSLAGNRSAYGRSDEKGLVRMRLMPGDYLINQINKQGYSRRIFRDWVTIEYGKVELIEYGLVGLPVIKGVVRDEEDKPIEGVELEVCPMGVGEESASNAEGRFEIVYDLGRWSSFRTSTIFLVGRHEKRNLAAAVQLHEDTRQFDIKLEPGVVFTGKVADPEGNGIKGATFSINLRASNWGSPIGRDFSMSDGQGNFEIKAIPAGHKYNLYTRAKGFGVIGTQVNVGNFVDNRFDVGTITLPVANLSISGLVVDDNDKPAAGARIYCYGDNQPRRNTQTDVNGKFAIEKVCAGRIRISANKTGTAPMYGYIETDGGATNVRIVISERSASISYEPSRPPWLVDTPLPELKEIGMELPPAETNGKILLVCFFDSEQRPSRHCVTQLAKQAGQLVSKGITIIAVHASKMDQTALNQWAKQNNLPFPVGMARRDAEKTRFAWGVRSLPWLILTDRRHVIRATGFRVNELNEKIGEMASVEL
;
A
#
# COMPACT_ATOMS: atom_id res chain seq x y z
N MET A 1 38.65 -6.29 85.23
CA MET A 1 37.98 -5.11 85.84
C MET A 1 37.42 -4.30 84.67
N SER A 2 36.14 -4.49 84.35
CA SER A 2 35.04 -3.56 84.70
C SER A 2 35.18 -2.22 83.96
N ARG A 3 34.19 -1.65 83.30
CA ARG A 3 32.80 -1.97 82.97
C ARG A 3 32.33 -0.75 82.14
N ASP A 4 31.35 -0.97 81.28
CA ASP A 4 30.43 0.04 80.72
C ASP A 4 30.99 1.10 79.76
N TRP A 5 30.42 1.16 78.55
CA TRP A 5 29.73 2.35 78.07
C TRP A 5 28.65 1.98 77.05
N THR A 6 27.42 2.16 77.50
CA THR A 6 26.15 2.16 76.79
C THR A 6 26.10 3.30 75.76
N THR A 7 26.57 3.10 74.53
CA THR A 7 26.21 4.00 73.40
C THR A 7 26.43 3.36 72.01
N PHE A 8 25.84 2.20 71.70
CA PHE A 8 25.79 1.70 70.30
C PHE A 8 24.60 0.75 70.10
N LEU A 9 23.36 1.27 70.25
CA LEU A 9 22.16 0.46 69.96
C LEU A 9 20.95 1.28 69.50
N CYS A 10 21.16 2.32 68.67
CA CYS A 10 20.06 3.08 68.04
C CYS A 10 20.31 3.50 66.57
N ILE A 11 21.37 2.99 65.90
CA ILE A 11 21.64 3.31 64.49
C ILE A 11 21.51 2.07 63.57
N GLY A 12 21.32 0.88 64.14
CA GLY A 12 21.20 -0.37 63.38
C GLY A 12 19.78 -0.81 62.97
N LEU A 13 18.73 -0.07 63.34
CA LEU A 13 17.33 -0.51 63.14
C LEU A 13 16.45 0.46 62.32
N THR A 14 16.99 1.62 61.90
CA THR A 14 16.28 2.56 61.01
C THR A 14 16.74 2.46 59.55
N ILE A 15 17.80 1.70 59.26
CA ILE A 15 18.30 1.50 57.87
C ILE A 15 17.70 0.23 57.22
N ILE A 16 17.15 -0.71 58.00
CA ILE A 16 16.52 -1.92 57.45
C ILE A 16 15.03 -1.69 57.08
N VAL A 17 14.39 -0.62 57.55
CA VAL A 17 12.99 -0.30 57.19
C VAL A 17 12.86 0.74 56.04
N LEU A 18 13.97 1.34 55.59
CA LEU A 18 13.98 2.23 54.41
C LEU A 18 14.51 1.57 53.13
N PHE A 19 15.16 0.40 53.21
CA PHE A 19 15.54 -0.39 52.04
C PHE A 19 14.43 -1.36 51.57
N ASP A 20 13.46 -1.69 52.43
CA ASP A 20 12.31 -2.55 52.06
C ASP A 20 11.13 -1.79 51.45
N PHE A 21 11.02 -0.46 51.62
CA PHE A 21 9.98 0.33 50.93
C PHE A 21 10.43 0.94 49.59
N ALA A 22 11.74 1.03 49.33
CA ALA A 22 12.26 1.45 48.03
C ALA A 22 12.38 0.29 47.03
N SER A 23 12.62 -0.93 47.52
CA SER A 23 12.68 -2.15 46.70
C SER A 23 11.29 -2.74 46.39
N ALA A 24 10.25 -2.35 47.14
CA ALA A 24 8.87 -2.75 46.90
C ALA A 24 8.09 -1.85 45.92
N ARG A 25 8.72 -0.81 45.35
CA ARG A 25 8.11 0.05 44.30
C ARG A 25 8.53 -0.29 42.87
N ASN A 26 9.50 -1.19 42.68
CA ASN A 26 9.95 -1.65 41.36
C ASN A 26 9.61 -3.12 41.06
N ALA A 27 8.81 -3.77 41.92
CA ALA A 27 7.96 -4.84 41.43
C ALA A 27 6.73 -4.15 40.83
N GLU A 28 6.77 -3.82 39.52
CA GLU A 28 5.55 -3.56 38.77
C GLU A 28 4.60 -4.73 39.07
N SER A 29 3.58 -4.51 39.91
CA SER A 29 2.42 -5.36 39.85
C SER A 29 1.91 -5.22 38.43
N LYS A 30 2.09 -6.25 37.59
CA LYS A 30 1.40 -6.33 36.30
C LYS A 30 -0.08 -6.07 36.61
N ASP A 31 -0.57 -4.89 36.27
CA ASP A 31 -1.95 -4.50 36.54
C ASP A 31 -2.82 -5.35 35.60
N THR A 32 -3.25 -6.51 36.09
CA THR A 32 -4.04 -7.44 35.30
C THR A 32 -5.47 -6.94 35.25
N LYS A 33 -5.87 -6.41 34.09
CA LYS A 33 -7.23 -5.92 33.86
C LYS A 33 -8.05 -7.00 33.18
N GLN A 34 -9.26 -7.27 33.68
CA GLN A 34 -10.22 -8.09 32.94
C GLN A 34 -10.96 -7.25 31.91
N VAL A 35 -11.14 -7.81 30.72
CA VAL A 35 -11.94 -7.22 29.64
C VAL A 35 -12.96 -8.25 29.15
N THR A 36 -14.16 -7.78 28.87
CA THR A 36 -15.30 -8.63 28.52
C THR A 36 -15.87 -8.26 27.15
N CYS A 37 -16.03 -9.25 26.29
CA CYS A 37 -16.78 -9.14 25.05
C CYS A 37 -18.14 -9.80 25.23
N THR A 38 -19.20 -9.00 25.25
CA THR A 38 -20.59 -9.46 25.29
C THR A 38 -21.24 -9.26 23.94
N GLY A 39 -22.34 -9.95 23.69
CA GLY A 39 -23.16 -9.60 22.55
C GLY A 39 -24.47 -10.37 22.45
N LYS A 40 -25.27 -9.99 21.46
CA LYS A 40 -26.54 -10.63 21.11
C LYS A 40 -26.56 -11.08 19.66
N VAL A 41 -27.05 -12.30 19.44
CA VAL A 41 -27.33 -12.80 18.10
C VAL A 41 -28.81 -12.63 17.79
N ILE A 42 -29.11 -11.97 16.69
CA ILE A 42 -30.47 -11.63 16.25
C ILE A 42 -30.75 -12.11 14.82
N ASP A 43 -32.02 -12.30 14.48
CA ASP A 43 -32.47 -12.62 13.11
C ASP A 43 -32.67 -11.36 12.24
N GLU A 44 -33.19 -11.55 11.03
CA GLU A 44 -33.41 -10.44 10.11
C GLU A 44 -34.39 -9.37 10.61
N GLN A 45 -35.33 -9.78 11.48
CA GLN A 45 -36.36 -8.95 12.09
C GLN A 45 -35.93 -8.34 13.44
N GLY A 46 -34.69 -8.61 13.88
CA GLY A 46 -34.16 -8.11 15.16
C GLY A 46 -34.58 -8.96 16.36
N ARG A 47 -35.13 -10.16 16.16
CA ARG A 47 -35.52 -11.06 17.26
C ARG A 47 -34.31 -11.87 17.72
N PRO A 48 -34.14 -12.11 19.04
CA PRO A 48 -33.02 -12.91 19.54
C PRO A 48 -33.07 -14.36 19.06
N VAL A 49 -31.89 -14.94 18.83
CA VAL A 49 -31.74 -16.32 18.37
C VAL A 49 -30.93 -17.14 19.38
N ALA A 50 -31.58 -18.13 19.98
CA ALA A 50 -30.97 -19.06 20.93
C ALA A 50 -30.23 -20.23 20.27
N GLY A 51 -29.32 -20.86 21.01
CA GLY A 51 -28.59 -22.06 20.58
C GLY A 51 -27.75 -21.84 19.33
N VAL A 52 -27.16 -20.65 19.18
CA VAL A 52 -26.19 -20.32 18.13
C VAL A 52 -24.80 -20.55 18.68
N GLU A 53 -23.94 -21.23 17.91
CA GLU A 53 -22.55 -21.47 18.30
C GLU A 53 -21.74 -20.19 18.07
N VAL A 54 -21.06 -19.73 19.12
CA VAL A 54 -20.20 -18.56 19.11
C VAL A 54 -18.83 -18.97 19.63
N ALA A 55 -17.78 -18.72 18.85
CA ALA A 55 -16.41 -19.08 19.21
C ALA A 55 -15.48 -17.87 19.15
N LEU A 56 -14.65 -17.71 20.19
CA LEU A 56 -13.58 -16.72 20.24
C LEU A 56 -12.26 -17.38 19.86
N HIS A 57 -11.62 -16.85 18.82
CA HIS A 57 -10.31 -17.29 18.36
C HIS A 57 -9.29 -16.16 18.49
N GLU A 58 -8.13 -16.42 19.07
CA GLU A 58 -6.97 -15.53 19.07
C GLU A 58 -6.09 -15.80 17.86
N MET A 59 -5.57 -14.74 17.22
CA MET A 59 -4.50 -14.87 16.23
C MET A 59 -3.16 -14.69 16.91
N VAL A 60 -2.50 -15.80 17.22
CA VAL A 60 -1.19 -15.81 17.88
C VAL A 60 -0.11 -15.56 16.84
N TYR A 61 0.63 -14.47 17.00
CA TYR A 61 1.75 -14.15 16.11
C TYR A 61 3.02 -14.88 16.54
N ASP A 62 3.55 -15.74 15.67
CA ASP A 62 4.87 -16.34 15.85
C ASP A 62 5.92 -15.38 15.29
N GLU A 63 6.76 -14.79 16.17
CA GLU A 63 7.81 -13.85 15.76
C GLU A 63 8.93 -14.49 14.93
N VAL A 64 9.14 -15.81 15.04
CA VAL A 64 10.18 -16.54 14.32
C VAL A 64 9.73 -16.83 12.90
N THR A 65 8.55 -17.42 12.74
CA THR A 65 8.01 -17.75 11.40
C THR A 65 7.28 -16.57 10.75
N TYR A 66 6.95 -15.53 11.52
CA TYR A 66 6.15 -14.37 11.11
C TYR A 66 4.78 -14.82 10.56
N THR A 67 4.20 -15.84 11.17
CA THR A 67 2.88 -16.38 10.83
C THR A 67 1.89 -16.09 11.96
N TYR A 68 0.60 -16.14 11.64
CA TYR A 68 -0.45 -16.11 12.65
C TYR A 68 -1.12 -17.48 12.71
N ASP A 69 -1.07 -18.12 13.86
CA ASP A 69 -1.77 -19.37 14.12
C ASP A 69 -3.03 -19.08 14.94
N PRO A 70 -4.21 -19.54 14.47
CA PRO A 70 -5.44 -19.38 15.22
C PRO A 70 -5.44 -20.31 16.43
N LYS A 71 -5.78 -19.77 17.61
CA LYS A 71 -5.99 -20.51 18.85
C LYS A 71 -7.42 -20.29 19.32
N LEU A 72 -8.18 -21.37 19.48
CA LEU A 72 -9.51 -21.29 20.11
C LEU A 72 -9.34 -20.95 21.59
N LEU A 73 -9.93 -19.84 22.04
CA LEU A 73 -9.94 -19.42 23.44
C LEU A 73 -11.19 -19.91 24.17
N GLY A 74 -12.33 -19.93 23.49
CA GLY A 74 -13.57 -20.40 24.07
C GLY A 74 -14.69 -20.55 23.05
N GLU A 75 -15.69 -21.32 23.41
CA GLU A 75 -16.90 -21.57 22.63
C GLU A 75 -18.10 -21.58 23.56
N VAL A 76 -19.18 -20.93 23.16
CA VAL A 76 -20.43 -20.83 23.91
C VAL A 76 -21.62 -20.97 22.97
N GLN A 77 -22.77 -21.33 23.52
CA GLN A 77 -24.05 -21.23 22.82
C GLN A 77 -24.85 -20.05 23.33
N THR A 78 -25.53 -19.34 22.43
CA THR A 78 -26.39 -18.23 22.82
C THR A 78 -27.55 -18.68 23.71
N LYS A 79 -27.84 -17.87 24.73
CA LYS A 79 -28.99 -18.04 25.64
C LYS A 79 -30.32 -17.79 24.91
N ALA A 80 -31.44 -18.01 25.61
CA ALA A 80 -32.80 -17.79 25.10
C ALA A 80 -33.04 -16.36 24.57
N ASP A 81 -32.38 -15.37 25.19
CA ASP A 81 -32.38 -13.96 24.82
C ASP A 81 -31.30 -13.60 23.78
N GLY A 82 -30.68 -14.61 23.14
CA GLY A 82 -29.65 -14.45 22.13
C GLY A 82 -28.27 -14.04 22.66
N ALA A 83 -28.10 -13.91 23.98
CA ALA A 83 -26.88 -13.36 24.57
C ALA A 83 -25.70 -14.37 24.61
N PHE A 84 -24.47 -13.86 24.44
CA PHE A 84 -23.19 -14.54 24.65
C PHE A 84 -22.20 -13.64 25.40
N SER A 85 -21.15 -14.22 25.98
CA SER A 85 -20.10 -13.48 26.70
C SER A 85 -18.78 -14.25 26.72
N PHE A 86 -17.67 -13.51 26.58
CA PHE A 86 -16.29 -13.98 26.80
C PHE A 86 -15.56 -12.98 27.71
N THR A 87 -14.72 -13.49 28.60
CA THR A 87 -13.90 -12.66 29.51
C THR A 87 -12.45 -13.10 29.41
N GLU A 88 -11.56 -12.14 29.18
CA GLU A 88 -10.13 -12.36 29.05
C GLU A 88 -9.35 -11.48 30.03
N THR A 89 -8.20 -11.98 30.48
CA THR A 89 -7.26 -11.21 31.30
C THR A 89 -6.23 -10.55 30.40
N VAL A 90 -6.07 -9.23 30.54
CA VAL A 90 -5.07 -8.43 29.86
C VAL A 90 -3.86 -8.28 30.77
N GLU A 91 -2.71 -8.76 30.30
CA GLU A 91 -1.40 -8.41 30.86
C GLU A 91 -0.86 -7.18 30.13
N ASP A 92 -0.17 -6.29 30.86
CA ASP A 92 0.43 -5.09 30.28
C ASP A 92 1.31 -5.42 29.05
N ASN A 93 1.16 -4.62 27.99
CA ASN A 93 1.85 -4.74 26.71
C ASN A 93 1.57 -5.99 25.85
N GLN A 94 0.70 -6.92 26.27
CA GLN A 94 0.25 -8.04 25.45
C GLN A 94 -1.19 -7.85 24.96
N TYR A 95 -1.30 -7.26 23.78
CA TYR A 95 -2.59 -7.06 23.14
C TYR A 95 -2.94 -8.23 22.24
N ARG A 96 -4.06 -8.86 22.52
CA ARG A 96 -4.57 -9.98 21.74
C ARG A 96 -5.58 -9.45 20.73
N TYR A 97 -5.49 -9.97 19.51
CA TYR A 97 -6.46 -9.72 18.45
C TYR A 97 -7.18 -11.02 18.16
N GLY A 98 -8.51 -10.98 18.20
CA GLY A 98 -9.33 -12.16 18.02
C GLY A 98 -10.53 -11.99 17.10
N TYR A 99 -11.01 -13.13 16.62
CA TYR A 99 -12.21 -13.29 15.82
C TYR A 99 -13.32 -13.86 16.70
N ILE A 100 -14.46 -13.18 16.74
CA ILE A 100 -15.72 -13.77 17.19
C ILE A 100 -16.36 -14.38 15.96
N VAL A 101 -16.55 -15.70 15.96
CA VAL A 101 -17.17 -16.45 14.86
C VAL A 101 -18.52 -16.95 15.32
N VAL A 102 -19.56 -16.75 14.51
CA VAL A 102 -20.94 -17.12 14.81
C VAL A 102 -21.45 -18.05 13.73
N GLU A 103 -21.78 -19.27 14.13
CA GLU A 103 -22.20 -20.35 13.25
C GLU A 103 -23.61 -20.84 13.60
N LYS A 104 -24.47 -20.90 12.57
CA LYS A 104 -25.77 -21.54 12.65
C LYS A 104 -26.09 -22.22 11.32
N LYS A 105 -26.41 -23.52 11.36
CA LYS A 105 -26.80 -24.27 10.16
C LYS A 105 -27.94 -23.57 9.42
N GLY A 106 -27.79 -23.38 8.12
CA GLY A 106 -28.79 -22.74 7.25
C GLY A 106 -28.65 -21.22 7.13
N PHE A 107 -27.72 -20.59 7.86
CA PHE A 107 -27.44 -19.16 7.80
C PHE A 107 -26.07 -18.89 7.19
N ALA A 108 -25.82 -17.62 6.81
CA ALA A 108 -24.47 -17.17 6.49
C ALA A 108 -23.56 -17.31 7.71
N LEU A 109 -22.27 -17.54 7.45
CA LEU A 109 -21.22 -17.39 8.45
C LEU A 109 -21.18 -15.92 8.90
N CYS A 110 -21.20 -15.67 10.21
CA CYS A 110 -21.09 -14.32 10.75
C CYS A 110 -19.82 -14.21 11.59
N PHE A 111 -19.22 -13.02 11.62
CA PHE A 111 -18.01 -12.79 12.40
C PHE A 111 -17.83 -11.31 12.75
N ASP A 112 -17.09 -11.08 13.82
CA ASP A 112 -16.63 -9.76 14.25
C ASP A 112 -15.19 -9.82 14.76
N ASN A 113 -14.59 -8.65 14.97
CA ASN A 113 -13.24 -8.52 15.52
C ASN A 113 -13.30 -7.89 16.91
N TRP A 114 -12.51 -8.45 17.82
CA TRP A 114 -12.31 -7.90 19.14
C TRP A 114 -10.82 -7.90 19.46
N SER A 115 -10.32 -6.75 19.89
CA SER A 115 -8.99 -6.67 20.51
C SER A 115 -9.13 -6.40 21.99
N THR A 116 -8.25 -6.98 22.81
CA THR A 116 -8.18 -6.61 24.23
C THR A 116 -7.83 -5.13 24.44
N ARG A 117 -7.33 -4.43 23.41
CA ARG A 117 -7.19 -2.96 23.36
C ARG A 117 -8.50 -2.21 23.42
N ASP A 118 -9.57 -2.80 22.88
CA ASP A 118 -10.89 -2.16 22.82
C ASP A 118 -11.51 -2.06 24.23
N GLY A 119 -10.97 -2.80 25.21
CA GLY A 119 -11.59 -2.95 26.52
C GLY A 119 -12.88 -3.79 26.43
N ASP A 120 -13.83 -3.46 27.30
CA ASP A 120 -15.16 -4.06 27.27
C ASP A 120 -15.89 -3.66 25.98
N LYS A 121 -16.53 -4.64 25.35
CA LYS A 121 -17.20 -4.47 24.05
C LYS A 121 -18.54 -5.18 24.05
N GLU A 122 -19.57 -4.51 23.53
CA GLU A 122 -20.88 -5.11 23.27
C GLU A 122 -21.08 -5.23 21.76
N LEU A 123 -21.48 -6.42 21.30
CA LEU A 123 -21.67 -6.75 19.90
C LEU A 123 -23.12 -7.09 19.60
N GLU A 124 -23.63 -6.63 18.47
CA GLU A 124 -24.88 -7.13 17.89
C GLU A 124 -24.58 -7.83 16.56
N ILE A 125 -24.88 -9.13 16.49
CA ILE A 125 -24.57 -9.97 15.33
C ILE A 125 -25.86 -10.46 14.69
N LYS A 126 -26.11 -10.01 13.47
CA LYS A 126 -27.32 -10.32 12.71
C LYS A 126 -27.11 -11.51 11.80
N LEU A 127 -27.87 -12.59 12.02
CA LEU A 127 -27.90 -13.76 11.13
C LEU A 127 -28.69 -13.44 9.87
N GLY A 128 -28.01 -13.52 8.72
CA GLY A 128 -28.60 -13.32 7.40
C GLY A 128 -28.62 -14.61 6.57
N PRO A 129 -29.33 -14.59 5.43
CA PRO A 129 -29.34 -15.70 4.48
C PRO A 129 -27.95 -15.89 3.86
N PRO A 130 -27.52 -17.15 3.63
CA PRO A 130 -26.24 -17.43 3.01
C PRO A 130 -26.20 -16.98 1.54
N LYS A 131 -25.04 -16.49 1.11
CA LYS A 131 -24.66 -16.25 -0.28
C LYS A 131 -23.64 -17.28 -0.74
N GLU A 132 -23.40 -17.28 -2.05
CA GLU A 132 -22.47 -18.20 -2.70
C GLU A 132 -21.25 -17.46 -3.26
N LEU A 133 -20.11 -18.14 -3.31
CA LEU A 133 -18.98 -17.78 -4.15
C LEU A 133 -18.63 -19.03 -4.97
N ALA A 134 -18.64 -18.92 -6.29
CA ALA A 134 -18.41 -20.06 -7.16
C ALA A 134 -17.54 -19.70 -8.36
N GLY A 135 -16.88 -20.71 -8.92
CA GLY A 135 -15.98 -20.52 -10.03
C GLY A 135 -15.43 -21.82 -10.60
N ILE A 136 -14.41 -21.67 -11.43
CA ILE A 136 -13.64 -22.74 -12.05
C ILE A 136 -12.14 -22.53 -11.81
N VAL A 137 -11.45 -23.62 -11.51
CA VAL A 137 -9.98 -23.69 -11.56
C VAL A 137 -9.61 -24.34 -12.88
N VAL A 138 -8.73 -23.68 -13.62
CA VAL A 138 -8.19 -24.16 -14.90
C VAL A 138 -6.67 -24.10 -14.91
N ASP A 139 -6.03 -24.82 -15.80
CA ASP A 139 -4.59 -24.72 -16.02
C ASP A 139 -4.22 -23.73 -17.14
N GLU A 140 -2.93 -23.69 -17.49
CA GLU A 140 -2.40 -22.79 -18.51
C GLU A 140 -2.95 -22.99 -19.93
N ASN A 141 -3.60 -24.13 -20.20
CA ASN A 141 -4.23 -24.44 -21.48
C ASN A 141 -5.75 -24.24 -21.44
N ASP A 142 -6.27 -23.56 -20.41
CA ASP A 142 -7.71 -23.40 -20.14
C ASP A 142 -8.43 -24.72 -19.80
N GLU A 143 -7.70 -25.79 -19.49
CA GLU A 143 -8.31 -27.08 -19.15
C GLU A 143 -8.74 -27.12 -17.66
N PRO A 144 -9.92 -27.67 -17.34
CA PRO A 144 -10.39 -27.71 -15.95
C PRO A 144 -9.51 -28.60 -15.05
N VAL A 145 -9.18 -28.10 -13.86
CA VAL A 145 -8.39 -28.86 -12.88
C VAL A 145 -9.30 -29.45 -11.81
N SER A 146 -9.48 -30.77 -11.81
CA SER A 146 -10.22 -31.49 -10.77
C SER A 146 -9.44 -31.62 -9.47
N ASP A 147 -10.13 -31.85 -8.35
CA ASP A 147 -9.56 -32.17 -7.04
C ASP A 147 -8.47 -31.19 -6.57
N ALA A 148 -8.56 -29.93 -7.00
CA ALA A 148 -7.77 -28.83 -6.45
C ALA A 148 -8.46 -28.34 -5.19
N ARG A 149 -7.71 -28.14 -4.11
CA ARG A 149 -8.21 -27.56 -2.87
C ARG A 149 -8.28 -26.05 -3.05
N VAL A 150 -9.46 -25.47 -2.79
CA VAL A 150 -9.72 -24.03 -2.82
C VAL A 150 -10.09 -23.61 -1.40
N LEU A 151 -9.29 -22.72 -0.81
CA LEU A 151 -9.54 -22.13 0.51
C LEU A 151 -9.77 -20.62 0.34
N ILE A 152 -10.80 -20.07 0.97
CA ILE A 152 -10.92 -18.62 1.18
C ILE A 152 -9.86 -18.23 2.20
N LEU A 153 -8.82 -17.55 1.74
CA LEU A 153 -7.69 -17.08 2.54
C LEU A 153 -8.15 -16.07 3.60
N ILE A 154 -8.93 -15.11 3.17
CA ILE A 154 -9.40 -14.00 3.99
C ILE A 154 -10.77 -13.56 3.48
N LEU A 155 -11.68 -13.29 4.41
CA LEU A 155 -13.03 -12.83 4.17
C LEU A 155 -13.23 -11.50 4.90
N VAL A 156 -13.84 -10.52 4.24
CA VAL A 156 -13.94 -9.15 4.75
C VAL A 156 -15.33 -8.60 4.53
N ILE A 157 -15.95 -8.04 5.58
CA ILE A 157 -17.21 -7.28 5.49
C ILE A 157 -16.91 -5.82 5.82
N GLY A 158 -17.44 -4.90 5.00
CA GLY A 158 -17.26 -3.46 5.20
C GLY A 158 -15.88 -2.92 4.76
N GLU A 159 -15.63 -1.65 5.05
CA GLU A 159 -14.41 -0.91 4.75
C GLU A 159 -14.08 0.04 5.92
N GLY A 160 -12.85 0.53 6.01
CA GLY A 160 -12.45 1.51 7.04
C GLY A 160 -12.47 0.97 8.48
N GLN A 161 -12.88 1.80 9.44
CA GLN A 161 -12.90 1.45 10.88
C GLN A 161 -13.96 0.41 11.25
N GLY A 162 -15.05 0.31 10.46
CA GLY A 162 -16.09 -0.71 10.65
C GLY A 162 -15.81 -2.03 9.92
N ARG A 163 -14.60 -2.19 9.37
CA ARG A 163 -14.21 -3.39 8.62
C ARG A 163 -14.07 -4.59 9.57
N LYS A 164 -14.79 -5.66 9.25
CA LYS A 164 -14.66 -6.96 9.92
C LYS A 164 -13.87 -7.89 9.01
N THR A 165 -12.94 -8.64 9.59
CA THR A 165 -12.08 -9.59 8.87
C THR A 165 -12.20 -10.97 9.49
N LEU A 166 -12.09 -12.02 8.68
CA LEU A 166 -11.97 -13.40 9.12
C LEU A 166 -10.89 -14.10 8.29
N SER A 167 -9.95 -14.78 8.96
CA SER A 167 -8.95 -15.62 8.30
C SER A 167 -9.51 -17.02 8.02
N GLY A 168 -9.22 -17.56 6.84
CA GLY A 168 -9.61 -18.91 6.44
C GLY A 168 -9.11 -20.01 7.36
N LEU A 169 -7.98 -19.78 8.05
CA LEU A 169 -7.39 -20.73 9.00
C LEU A 169 -8.24 -20.94 10.26
N VAL A 170 -9.13 -20.00 10.57
CA VAL A 170 -9.99 -20.05 11.77
C VAL A 170 -11.12 -21.05 11.58
N VAL A 171 -11.72 -21.09 10.39
CA VAL A 171 -12.88 -21.95 10.06
C VAL A 171 -12.62 -22.76 8.79
N PRO A 172 -11.54 -23.58 8.75
CA PRO A 172 -11.10 -24.22 7.52
C PRO A 172 -12.16 -25.14 6.93
N LYS A 173 -13.02 -25.76 7.76
CA LYS A 173 -14.10 -26.63 7.28
C LYS A 173 -15.18 -25.89 6.48
N LEU A 174 -15.45 -24.62 6.80
CA LEU A 174 -16.47 -23.81 6.12
C LEU A 174 -15.90 -23.02 4.95
N LEU A 175 -14.62 -22.67 5.02
CA LEU A 175 -13.93 -21.84 4.05
C LEU A 175 -12.99 -22.64 3.13
N THR A 176 -13.06 -23.97 3.12
CA THR A 176 -12.37 -24.86 2.16
C THR A 176 -13.34 -25.71 1.37
N THR A 177 -13.08 -25.90 0.08
CA THR A 177 -13.76 -26.87 -0.79
C THR A 177 -12.74 -27.49 -1.77
N SER A 178 -13.14 -28.54 -2.48
CA SER A 178 -12.38 -29.08 -3.62
C SER A 178 -13.11 -28.85 -4.93
N THR A 179 -12.37 -28.77 -6.03
CA THR A 179 -12.97 -28.71 -7.38
C THR A 179 -13.49 -30.08 -7.81
N ASN A 180 -14.60 -30.10 -8.54
CA ASN A 180 -15.11 -31.32 -9.16
C ASN A 180 -14.38 -31.65 -10.48
N THR A 181 -14.79 -32.70 -11.19
CA THR A 181 -14.22 -33.13 -12.47
C THR A 181 -14.28 -32.09 -13.59
N LYS A 182 -15.12 -31.07 -13.47
CA LYS A 182 -15.21 -29.92 -14.39
C LYS A 182 -14.46 -28.69 -13.86
N GLY A 183 -13.56 -28.86 -12.89
CA GLY A 183 -12.80 -27.80 -12.24
C GLY A 183 -13.64 -26.84 -11.39
N LYS A 184 -14.93 -27.09 -11.17
CA LYS A 184 -15.82 -26.15 -10.49
C LYS A 184 -15.75 -26.27 -8.98
N PHE A 185 -15.77 -25.14 -8.28
CA PHE A 185 -15.85 -25.04 -6.82
C PHE A 185 -17.00 -24.12 -6.39
N MET A 186 -17.47 -24.27 -5.14
CA MET A 186 -18.51 -23.41 -4.57
C MET A 186 -18.47 -23.35 -3.04
N PHE A 187 -18.56 -22.15 -2.49
CA PHE A 187 -18.83 -21.87 -1.07
C PHE A 187 -20.29 -21.47 -0.89
N ARG A 188 -20.91 -21.87 0.22
CA ARG A 188 -22.36 -21.70 0.44
C ARG A 188 -22.73 -20.96 1.74
N CYS A 189 -21.76 -20.48 2.49
CA CYS A 189 -21.99 -19.82 3.78
C CYS A 189 -21.55 -18.35 3.76
N ILE A 190 -21.47 -17.72 2.58
CA ILE A 190 -20.87 -16.39 2.45
C ILE A 190 -21.84 -15.32 2.98
N PRO A 191 -21.42 -14.42 3.88
CA PRO A 191 -22.24 -13.32 4.34
C PRO A 191 -22.48 -12.25 3.27
N SER A 192 -23.58 -11.52 3.40
CA SER A 192 -23.90 -10.38 2.53
C SER A 192 -22.88 -9.25 2.70
N GLY A 193 -22.49 -8.59 1.61
CA GLY A 193 -21.48 -7.53 1.62
C GLY A 193 -20.04 -8.01 1.82
N ALA A 194 -19.80 -9.33 1.81
CA ALA A 194 -18.50 -9.92 2.03
C ALA A 194 -17.65 -9.97 0.75
N THR A 195 -16.38 -9.62 0.88
CA THR A 195 -15.38 -9.79 -0.17
C THR A 195 -14.32 -10.79 0.26
N ALA A 196 -13.71 -11.52 -0.67
CA ALA A 196 -12.80 -12.64 -0.39
C ALA A 196 -11.53 -12.61 -1.24
N GLU A 197 -10.50 -13.34 -0.77
CA GLU A 197 -9.37 -13.82 -1.56
C GLU A 197 -9.19 -15.33 -1.35
N PHE A 198 -8.54 -16.00 -2.30
CA PHE A 198 -8.35 -17.43 -2.31
C PHE A 198 -6.88 -17.84 -2.26
N ILE A 199 -6.64 -19.01 -1.69
CA ILE A 199 -5.47 -19.84 -1.96
C ILE A 199 -5.94 -21.14 -2.60
N VAL A 200 -5.23 -21.58 -3.65
CA VAL A 200 -5.53 -22.84 -4.34
C VAL A 200 -4.27 -23.67 -4.43
N ASP A 201 -4.38 -24.94 -4.08
CA ASP A 201 -3.29 -25.90 -4.15
C ASP A 201 -3.75 -27.27 -4.64
N LYS A 202 -2.83 -27.97 -5.30
CA LYS A 202 -2.98 -29.36 -5.74
C LYS A 202 -1.58 -29.98 -5.84
N PRO A 203 -1.37 -31.23 -5.38
CA PRO A 203 -0.12 -31.94 -5.61
C PRO A 203 0.28 -31.93 -7.11
N GLY A 204 1.54 -31.59 -7.40
CA GLY A 204 2.07 -31.46 -8.77
C GLY A 204 1.74 -30.14 -9.48
N ARG A 205 1.03 -29.21 -8.84
CA ARG A 205 0.72 -27.87 -9.35
C ARG A 205 1.24 -26.79 -8.41
N ALA A 206 1.40 -25.57 -8.91
CA ALA A 206 1.81 -24.45 -8.09
C ALA A 206 0.71 -24.08 -7.08
N THR A 207 1.09 -23.60 -5.90
CA THR A 207 0.14 -22.96 -4.98
C THR A 207 -0.05 -21.51 -5.40
N ILE A 208 -1.28 -21.10 -5.70
CA ILE A 208 -1.60 -19.71 -6.04
C ILE A 208 -2.29 -19.00 -4.89
N ASN A 209 -2.01 -17.71 -4.76
CA ASN A 209 -2.66 -16.80 -3.81
C ASN A 209 -3.17 -15.58 -4.60
N THR A 210 -4.45 -15.23 -4.44
CA THR A 210 -5.06 -14.10 -5.15
C THR A 210 -4.93 -12.77 -4.41
N TYR A 211 -4.54 -12.77 -3.13
CA TYR A 211 -4.38 -11.57 -2.33
C TYR A 211 -3.24 -10.69 -2.87
N LYS A 212 -3.60 -9.49 -3.31
CA LYS A 212 -2.65 -8.46 -3.75
C LYS A 212 -2.58 -7.36 -2.71
N ARG A 213 -1.41 -7.13 -2.13
CA ARG A 213 -1.19 -6.03 -1.19
C ARG A 213 -1.34 -4.69 -1.93
N THR A 214 -2.30 -3.87 -1.51
CA THR A 214 -2.45 -2.50 -2.01
C THR A 214 -1.81 -1.50 -1.04
N SER A 215 -1.52 -0.28 -1.52
CA SER A 215 -1.04 0.86 -0.71
C SER A 215 -2.09 1.39 0.27
N VAL A 216 -3.36 1.01 0.12
CA VAL A 216 -4.47 1.55 0.88
C VAL A 216 -4.93 0.50 1.89
N PRO A 217 -4.68 0.71 3.20
CA PRO A 217 -5.15 -0.23 4.20
C PRO A 217 -6.70 -0.27 4.19
N TYR A 218 -7.25 -1.42 4.56
CA TYR A 218 -8.69 -1.62 4.79
C TYR A 218 -9.64 -1.53 3.57
N GLN A 219 -9.16 -1.76 2.34
CA GLN A 219 -10.00 -1.88 1.13
C GLN A 219 -10.69 -3.25 0.96
N LYS A 220 -11.85 -3.25 0.27
CA LYS A 220 -12.49 -4.48 -0.24
C LYS A 220 -11.53 -5.35 -1.04
N LEU A 221 -11.75 -6.66 -0.98
CA LEU A 221 -11.00 -7.68 -1.70
C LEU A 221 -11.54 -7.89 -3.13
N ASN A 222 -10.86 -8.70 -3.93
CA ASN A 222 -11.12 -8.82 -5.37
C ASN A 222 -12.44 -9.54 -5.71
N PHE A 223 -12.88 -10.48 -4.89
CA PHE A 223 -14.06 -11.30 -5.18
C PHE A 223 -15.22 -10.93 -4.25
N VAL A 224 -16.43 -10.80 -4.80
CA VAL A 224 -17.60 -10.23 -4.10
C VAL A 224 -18.66 -11.31 -3.90
N GLU A 225 -19.42 -11.26 -2.81
CA GLU A 225 -20.46 -12.22 -2.52
C GLU A 225 -21.46 -12.37 -3.68
N GLY A 226 -21.88 -13.59 -3.97
CA GLY A 226 -22.77 -13.91 -5.08
C GLY A 226 -22.08 -14.11 -6.43
N GLN A 227 -20.78 -13.83 -6.55
CA GLN A 227 -20.03 -14.03 -7.79
C GLN A 227 -19.89 -15.53 -8.13
N LYS A 228 -20.17 -15.91 -9.38
CA LYS A 228 -20.20 -17.32 -9.85
C LYS A 228 -19.29 -17.61 -11.04
N ASP A 229 -18.70 -16.58 -11.63
CA ASP A 229 -17.86 -16.61 -12.82
C ASP A 229 -16.37 -16.48 -12.48
N ILE A 230 -15.99 -16.82 -11.24
CA ILE A 230 -14.59 -16.72 -10.80
C ILE A 230 -13.75 -17.72 -11.60
N ARG A 231 -12.69 -17.23 -12.25
CA ARG A 231 -11.73 -18.08 -12.98
C ARG A 231 -10.36 -17.99 -12.31
N LEU A 232 -9.87 -19.12 -11.78
CA LEU A 232 -8.57 -19.22 -11.12
C LEU A 232 -7.62 -20.07 -11.97
N LEU A 233 -6.45 -19.54 -12.30
CA LEU A 233 -5.40 -20.25 -13.05
C LEU A 233 -4.48 -20.99 -12.08
N LEU A 234 -4.37 -22.31 -12.19
CA LEU A 234 -3.50 -23.16 -11.38
C LEU A 234 -2.39 -23.78 -12.26
N PRO A 235 -1.25 -23.10 -12.43
CA PRO A 235 -0.22 -23.54 -13.36
C PRO A 235 0.54 -24.76 -12.84
N VAL A 236 1.27 -25.43 -13.73
CA VAL A 236 2.28 -26.44 -13.33
C VAL A 236 3.31 -25.81 -12.39
N GLU A 237 3.66 -26.55 -11.34
CA GLU A 237 4.65 -26.09 -10.36
C GLU A 237 6.03 -25.86 -10.98
N ALA A 238 6.73 -24.86 -10.46
CA ALA A 238 8.18 -24.78 -10.52
C ALA A 238 8.77 -25.39 -9.24
N LYS A 239 10.03 -25.82 -9.32
CA LYS A 239 10.77 -26.36 -8.18
C LYS A 239 12.11 -25.66 -8.01
N ILE A 240 12.60 -25.60 -6.78
CA ILE A 240 13.96 -25.17 -6.47
C ILE A 240 14.65 -26.31 -5.74
N GLU A 241 15.85 -26.66 -6.21
CA GLU A 241 16.74 -27.61 -5.56
C GLU A 241 18.08 -26.95 -5.29
N GLY A 242 18.56 -27.11 -4.05
CA GLY A 242 19.82 -26.52 -3.63
C GLY A 242 20.49 -27.24 -2.49
N LEU A 243 21.65 -26.72 -2.13
CA LEU A 243 22.48 -27.23 -1.04
C LEU A 243 22.78 -26.11 -0.05
N VAL A 244 22.59 -26.39 1.22
CA VAL A 244 22.99 -25.54 2.34
C VAL A 244 24.34 -26.03 2.84
N VAL A 245 25.35 -25.16 2.82
CA VAL A 245 26.74 -25.51 3.14
C VAL A 245 27.37 -24.49 4.07
N GLU A 246 28.35 -24.91 4.86
CA GLU A 246 29.27 -24.00 5.54
C GLU A 246 30.24 -23.38 4.51
N LYS A 247 30.34 -22.05 4.48
CA LYS A 247 31.12 -21.30 3.50
C LYS A 247 32.62 -21.60 3.55
N SER A 248 33.17 -21.79 4.74
CA SER A 248 34.62 -22.01 4.95
C SER A 248 35.07 -23.42 4.55
N SER A 249 34.25 -24.43 4.82
CA SER A 249 34.61 -25.84 4.64
C SER A 249 33.94 -26.50 3.43
N GLY A 250 32.87 -25.90 2.91
CA GLY A 250 32.01 -26.48 1.87
C GLY A 250 31.15 -27.64 2.33
N LYS A 251 31.20 -28.01 3.62
CA LYS A 251 30.46 -29.15 4.18
C LYS A 251 28.95 -28.86 4.22
N PRO A 252 28.09 -29.86 3.93
CA PRO A 252 26.65 -29.71 4.02
C PRO A 252 26.18 -29.46 5.46
N VAL A 253 25.12 -28.68 5.63
CA VAL A 253 24.54 -28.35 6.94
C VAL A 253 23.04 -28.61 6.96
N GLY A 254 22.61 -29.56 7.79
CA GLY A 254 21.21 -29.94 7.97
C GLY A 254 20.50 -29.21 9.10
N GLY A 255 19.15 -29.25 9.08
CA GLY A 255 18.31 -28.68 10.12
C GLY A 255 18.17 -27.14 10.06
N VAL A 256 18.57 -26.53 8.96
CA VAL A 256 18.58 -25.08 8.80
C VAL A 256 17.21 -24.62 8.30
N ASN A 257 16.60 -23.64 8.96
CA ASN A 257 15.34 -23.05 8.53
C ASN A 257 15.57 -22.00 7.44
N ILE A 258 15.01 -22.22 6.26
CA ILE A 258 15.07 -21.35 5.09
C ILE A 258 13.69 -20.78 4.80
N ARG A 259 13.63 -19.46 4.72
CA ARG A 259 12.49 -18.71 4.22
C ARG A 259 12.62 -18.59 2.71
N CYS A 260 11.55 -18.94 1.98
CA CYS A 260 11.37 -18.64 0.57
C CYS A 260 10.31 -17.55 0.45
N THR A 261 10.64 -16.40 -0.12
CA THR A 261 9.69 -15.28 -0.28
C THR A 261 9.60 -14.82 -1.71
N SER A 262 8.38 -14.63 -2.21
CA SER A 262 8.12 -13.90 -3.44
C SER A 262 7.68 -12.46 -3.14
N GLY A 263 7.80 -11.56 -4.12
CA GLY A 263 7.33 -10.18 -3.96
C GLY A 263 5.81 -10.05 -3.77
N GLN A 264 5.04 -11.08 -4.13
CA GLN A 264 3.57 -11.11 -4.05
C GLN A 264 3.06 -11.55 -2.66
N GLU A 265 3.87 -12.25 -1.87
CA GLU A 265 3.48 -12.73 -0.55
C GLU A 265 3.53 -11.61 0.47
N SER A 266 2.38 -11.25 1.06
CA SER A 266 2.29 -10.26 2.12
C SER A 266 1.22 -10.62 3.15
N GLY A 267 1.65 -10.80 4.40
CA GLY A 267 0.88 -10.51 5.61
C GLY A 267 0.08 -11.66 6.22
N TYR A 268 -0.86 -12.25 5.48
CA TYR A 268 -1.91 -13.08 6.10
C TYR A 268 -1.63 -14.59 6.13
N LEU A 269 -0.79 -15.09 5.23
CA LEU A 269 -0.31 -16.47 5.23
C LEU A 269 1.11 -16.46 4.66
N ARG A 270 2.11 -16.67 5.52
CA ARG A 270 3.47 -16.96 5.07
C ARG A 270 3.63 -18.48 5.06
N PRO A 271 4.22 -19.06 4.01
CA PRO A 271 4.56 -20.48 4.01
C PRO A 271 5.43 -20.81 5.23
N LYS A 272 5.23 -22.00 5.80
CA LYS A 272 6.14 -22.53 6.82
C LYS A 272 7.58 -22.57 6.27
N PRO A 273 8.61 -22.39 7.11
CA PRO A 273 9.98 -22.49 6.65
C PRO A 273 10.28 -23.86 6.06
N HIS A 274 11.16 -23.87 5.06
CA HIS A 274 11.76 -25.10 4.55
C HIS A 274 12.96 -25.47 5.41
N VAL A 275 13.14 -26.76 5.69
CA VAL A 275 14.26 -27.24 6.52
C VAL A 275 15.23 -28.00 5.63
N SER A 276 16.53 -27.71 5.70
CA SER A 276 17.53 -28.51 4.99
C SER A 276 17.61 -29.92 5.57
N SER A 277 17.76 -30.92 4.68
CA SER A 277 17.96 -32.32 5.08
C SER A 277 19.27 -32.50 5.86
N LYS A 278 19.51 -33.67 6.46
CA LYS A 278 20.79 -33.99 7.14
C LYS A 278 22.02 -33.77 6.24
N ASP A 279 21.87 -34.01 4.95
CA ASP A 279 22.90 -33.82 3.92
C ASP A 279 22.89 -32.41 3.32
N GLY A 280 22.22 -31.44 3.97
CA GLY A 280 22.14 -30.05 3.54
C GLY A 280 21.23 -29.82 2.33
N ILE A 281 20.49 -30.83 1.85
CA ILE A 281 19.66 -30.70 0.65
C ILE A 281 18.42 -29.85 0.97
N LEU A 282 18.14 -28.86 0.12
CA LEU A 282 16.95 -28.03 0.15
C LEU A 282 16.10 -28.32 -1.09
N SER A 283 14.84 -28.67 -0.88
CA SER A 283 13.85 -28.86 -1.95
C SER A 283 12.61 -28.02 -1.63
N ILE A 284 12.22 -27.20 -2.60
CA ILE A 284 11.06 -26.30 -2.51
C ILE A 284 10.19 -26.53 -3.74
N ASN A 285 8.93 -26.86 -3.52
CA ASN A 285 7.96 -27.27 -4.54
C ASN A 285 6.75 -26.33 -4.55
N ALA A 286 5.77 -26.62 -5.42
CA ALA A 286 4.52 -25.88 -5.55
C ALA A 286 4.72 -24.37 -5.82
N LEU A 287 5.82 -23.99 -6.48
CA LEU A 287 6.14 -22.60 -6.75
C LEU A 287 5.50 -22.12 -8.06
N VAL A 288 5.08 -20.86 -8.09
CA VAL A 288 4.65 -20.19 -9.33
C VAL A 288 5.86 -19.63 -10.06
N LYS A 289 5.74 -19.38 -11.37
CA LYS A 289 6.76 -18.65 -12.14
C LYS A 289 6.92 -17.22 -11.59
N THR A 290 7.97 -16.98 -10.80
CA THR A 290 8.28 -15.65 -10.25
C THR A 290 9.72 -15.57 -9.73
N ARG A 291 10.11 -14.38 -9.24
CA ARG A 291 11.35 -14.18 -8.49
C ARG A 291 11.12 -14.50 -7.01
N TYR A 292 11.90 -15.44 -6.51
CA TYR A 292 12.02 -15.78 -5.09
C TYR A 292 13.32 -15.27 -4.49
N VAL A 293 13.28 -14.96 -3.20
CA VAL A 293 14.47 -14.71 -2.36
C VAL A 293 14.49 -15.77 -1.27
N LEU A 294 15.55 -16.57 -1.26
CA LEU A 294 15.85 -17.54 -0.22
C LEU A 294 16.72 -16.88 0.84
N SER A 295 16.31 -16.94 2.11
CA SER A 295 17.07 -16.35 3.22
C SER A 295 16.97 -17.24 4.46
N LEU A 296 17.97 -17.19 5.33
CA LEU A 296 17.87 -17.85 6.63
C LEU A 296 16.73 -17.27 7.46
N LEU A 297 15.97 -18.15 8.09
CA LEU A 297 15.04 -17.80 9.15
C LEU A 297 15.80 -17.93 10.48
N GLN A 298 16.07 -16.78 11.12
CA GLN A 298 16.74 -16.75 12.42
C GLN A 298 15.74 -16.30 13.48
N SER A 299 15.73 -17.00 14.62
CA SER A 299 15.10 -16.49 15.85
C SER A 299 15.91 -15.28 16.35
N ASN A 300 15.22 -14.31 16.93
CA ASN A 300 15.86 -13.15 17.57
C ASN A 300 15.94 -13.30 19.10
N GLU A 301 15.44 -14.41 19.64
CA GLU A 301 15.48 -14.72 21.08
C GLU A 301 16.84 -15.29 21.50
N ALA A 302 17.50 -16.02 20.60
CA ALA A 302 18.82 -16.60 20.82
C ALA A 302 19.79 -16.16 19.72
N LEU A 303 21.07 -16.00 20.08
CA LEU A 303 22.12 -15.66 19.13
C LEU A 303 22.26 -16.79 18.09
N PRO A 304 21.98 -16.54 16.79
CA PRO A 304 22.00 -17.59 15.80
C PRO A 304 23.42 -18.11 15.56
N ASP A 305 23.53 -19.40 15.23
CA ASP A 305 24.80 -20.05 14.91
C ASP A 305 25.40 -19.62 13.57
N TRP A 306 24.56 -19.20 12.63
CA TRP A 306 24.93 -18.98 11.24
C TRP A 306 24.28 -17.71 10.71
N VAL A 307 24.99 -17.01 9.84
CA VAL A 307 24.47 -15.95 8.96
C VAL A 307 24.73 -16.33 7.51
N ALA A 308 23.91 -15.87 6.58
CA ALA A 308 24.12 -16.12 5.15
C ALA A 308 23.58 -14.96 4.32
N ASP A 309 24.16 -14.79 3.14
CA ASP A 309 23.59 -13.90 2.13
C ASP A 309 22.32 -14.52 1.52
N PRO A 310 21.28 -13.70 1.27
CA PRO A 310 20.10 -14.19 0.59
C PRO A 310 20.43 -14.54 -0.86
N VAL A 311 19.76 -15.56 -1.39
CA VAL A 311 19.94 -16.04 -2.75
C VAL A 311 18.69 -15.77 -3.57
N GLU A 312 18.85 -15.03 -4.66
CA GLU A 312 17.75 -14.78 -5.60
C GLU A 312 17.60 -15.94 -6.59
N VAL A 313 16.37 -16.38 -6.80
CA VAL A 313 16.05 -17.47 -7.70
C VAL A 313 14.86 -17.08 -8.57
N ILE A 314 15.05 -17.05 -9.89
CA ILE A 314 13.95 -16.91 -10.85
C ILE A 314 13.52 -18.31 -11.27
N THR A 315 12.23 -18.58 -11.14
CA THR A 315 11.62 -19.88 -11.47
C THR A 315 10.85 -19.80 -12.79
N GLU A 316 10.67 -20.96 -13.41
CA GLU A 316 9.87 -21.15 -14.63
C GLU A 316 8.90 -22.30 -14.40
N SER A 317 7.65 -22.15 -14.86
CA SER A 317 6.61 -23.17 -14.69
C SER A 317 7.04 -24.49 -15.33
N GLY A 318 6.82 -25.61 -14.63
CA GLY A 318 7.22 -26.95 -15.08
C GLY A 318 8.72 -27.26 -15.00
N LYS A 319 9.56 -26.32 -14.55
CA LYS A 319 11.01 -26.51 -14.45
C LYS A 319 11.50 -26.59 -13.01
N THR A 320 12.54 -27.39 -12.82
CA THR A 320 13.35 -27.39 -11.59
C THR A 320 14.55 -26.49 -11.77
N LYS A 321 14.73 -25.53 -10.86
CA LYS A 321 15.93 -24.71 -10.77
C LYS A 321 16.91 -25.35 -9.79
N SER A 322 17.89 -26.05 -10.32
CA SER A 322 18.95 -26.73 -9.55
C SER A 322 20.23 -25.89 -9.47
N GLY A 323 21.20 -26.36 -8.67
CA GLY A 323 22.52 -25.71 -8.52
C GLY A 323 22.53 -24.50 -7.58
N ILE A 324 21.43 -24.29 -6.84
CA ILE A 324 21.34 -23.22 -5.84
C ILE A 324 22.20 -23.60 -4.62
N ARG A 325 23.02 -22.67 -4.13
CA ARG A 325 23.82 -22.86 -2.91
C ARG A 325 23.51 -21.75 -1.91
N LEU A 326 23.20 -22.12 -0.67
CA LEU A 326 23.09 -21.20 0.46
C LEU A 326 24.30 -21.39 1.36
N GLU A 327 25.15 -20.37 1.44
CA GLU A 327 26.44 -20.43 2.14
C GLU A 327 26.34 -19.82 3.54
N LEU A 328 26.40 -20.68 4.55
CA LEU A 328 26.39 -20.31 5.96
C LEU A 328 27.77 -19.86 6.42
N SER A 329 27.82 -18.77 7.16
CA SER A 329 29.03 -18.22 7.77
C SER A 329 28.84 -18.04 9.26
N LYS A 330 29.93 -18.21 10.02
CA LYS A 330 29.98 -17.82 11.44
C LYS A 330 30.00 -16.29 11.62
N GLY A 331 30.24 -15.52 10.57
CA GLY A 331 30.17 -14.05 10.61
C GLY A 331 31.05 -13.41 11.69
N GLY A 332 30.75 -12.16 12.02
CA GLY A 332 31.24 -11.46 13.22
C GLY A 332 30.11 -11.23 14.22
N LEU A 333 30.46 -10.78 15.42
CA LEU A 333 29.52 -10.43 16.47
C LEU A 333 29.51 -8.92 16.72
N LEU A 334 28.32 -8.35 16.82
CA LEU A 334 28.09 -7.01 17.32
C LEU A 334 27.41 -7.11 18.69
N GLU A 335 28.05 -6.55 19.70
CA GLU A 335 27.53 -6.36 21.03
C GLU A 335 27.12 -4.89 21.21
N VAL A 336 25.87 -4.65 21.60
CA VAL A 336 25.36 -3.29 21.86
C VAL A 336 24.85 -3.23 23.28
N LYS A 337 25.45 -2.36 24.10
CA LYS A 337 25.01 -2.12 25.47
C LYS A 337 24.10 -0.90 25.51
N VAL A 338 22.88 -1.08 25.99
CA VAL A 338 21.84 -0.06 26.10
C VAL A 338 21.63 0.27 27.56
N LYS A 339 21.76 1.55 27.91
CA LYS A 339 21.60 2.07 29.28
C LYS A 339 20.74 3.32 29.32
N ASP A 340 20.17 3.61 30.48
CA ASP A 340 19.53 4.88 30.75
C ASP A 340 20.58 6.00 30.70
N ALA A 341 20.30 7.07 29.97
CA ALA A 341 21.23 8.17 29.79
C ALA A 341 21.47 8.95 31.09
N VAL A 342 20.53 8.93 32.04
CA VAL A 342 20.56 9.63 33.32
C VAL A 342 21.00 8.67 34.43
N SER A 343 20.23 7.62 34.73
CA SER A 343 20.54 6.71 35.85
C SER A 343 21.76 5.81 35.58
N LYS A 344 22.13 5.64 34.30
CA LYS A 344 23.18 4.72 33.82
C LYS A 344 22.87 3.24 34.01
N GLU A 345 21.69 2.90 34.49
CA GLU A 345 21.24 1.51 34.66
C GLU A 345 21.04 0.83 33.30
N PRO A 346 21.27 -0.49 33.21
CA PRO A 346 21.00 -1.25 31.99
C PRO A 346 19.51 -1.22 31.63
N ILE A 347 19.20 -1.15 30.34
CA ILE A 347 17.82 -1.20 29.85
C ILE A 347 17.57 -2.56 29.22
N GLU A 348 16.72 -3.36 29.84
CA GLU A 348 16.25 -4.65 29.30
C GLU A 348 15.22 -4.46 28.16
N ASP A 349 15.22 -5.39 27.20
CA ASP A 349 14.24 -5.48 26.12
C ASP A 349 14.17 -4.24 25.22
N ALA A 350 15.30 -3.50 25.13
CA ALA A 350 15.51 -2.48 24.11
C ALA A 350 15.83 -3.16 22.78
N ARG A 351 15.04 -2.84 21.75
CA ARG A 351 15.23 -3.35 20.39
C ARG A 351 16.23 -2.49 19.63
N VAL A 352 17.39 -3.05 19.32
CA VAL A 352 18.42 -2.47 18.45
C VAL A 352 18.25 -3.03 17.04
N SER A 353 18.26 -2.15 16.03
CA SER A 353 18.22 -2.50 14.62
C SER A 353 19.45 -1.95 13.92
N VAL A 354 20.01 -2.78 13.03
CA VAL A 354 21.14 -2.45 12.18
C VAL A 354 20.79 -2.70 10.72
N LYS A 355 21.37 -1.91 9.82
CA LYS A 355 21.18 -2.02 8.38
C LYS A 355 22.54 -2.04 7.70
N SER A 356 22.80 -3.04 6.86
CA SER A 356 24.03 -3.08 6.07
C SER A 356 24.08 -1.90 5.08
N LEU A 357 25.27 -1.32 4.88
CA LEU A 357 25.49 -0.25 3.91
C LEU A 357 25.68 -0.79 2.49
N ALA A 358 26.37 -1.92 2.34
CA ALA A 358 26.63 -2.56 1.06
C ALA A 358 25.41 -3.31 0.46
N GLY A 359 24.32 -3.48 1.22
CA GLY A 359 23.12 -4.18 0.75
C GLY A 359 21.89 -3.88 1.61
N ASN A 360 20.70 -4.24 1.14
CA ASN A 360 19.45 -3.95 1.87
C ASN A 360 19.15 -5.00 2.97
N ARG A 361 20.16 -5.36 3.77
CA ARG A 361 20.05 -6.31 4.89
C ARG A 361 19.77 -5.55 6.18
N SER A 362 18.82 -6.04 6.98
CA SER A 362 18.59 -5.54 8.32
C SER A 362 18.60 -6.70 9.30
N ALA A 363 19.19 -6.48 10.46
CA ALA A 363 19.15 -7.39 11.59
C ALA A 363 18.71 -6.61 12.82
N TYR A 364 18.15 -7.30 13.80
CA TYR A 364 17.80 -6.68 15.07
C TYR A 364 18.00 -7.66 16.22
N GLY A 365 18.16 -7.12 17.41
CA GLY A 365 18.20 -7.88 18.66
C GLY A 365 17.54 -7.10 19.79
N ARG A 366 17.17 -7.80 20.86
CA ARG A 366 16.66 -7.21 22.10
C ARG A 366 17.75 -7.32 23.17
N SER A 367 17.84 -6.33 24.07
CA SER A 367 18.78 -6.38 25.17
C SER A 367 18.31 -7.35 26.26
N ASP A 368 19.26 -8.06 26.87
CA ASP A 368 19.04 -8.85 28.08
C ASP A 368 18.92 -7.95 29.34
N GLU A 369 18.73 -8.56 30.51
CA GLU A 369 18.67 -7.89 31.83
C GLU A 369 19.91 -7.00 32.12
N LYS A 370 21.04 -7.24 31.45
CA LYS A 370 22.28 -6.44 31.58
C LYS A 370 22.36 -5.33 30.53
N GLY A 371 21.29 -5.11 29.78
CA GLY A 371 21.21 -4.13 28.71
C GLY A 371 21.99 -4.55 27.47
N LEU A 372 22.41 -5.81 27.34
CA LEU A 372 23.31 -6.24 26.28
C LEU A 372 22.56 -6.94 25.15
N VAL A 373 22.76 -6.46 23.94
CA VAL A 373 22.25 -7.06 22.70
C VAL A 373 23.41 -7.75 22.00
N ARG A 374 23.21 -8.97 21.51
CA ARG A 374 24.20 -9.68 20.69
C ARG A 374 23.61 -10.03 19.34
N MET A 375 24.30 -9.66 18.27
CA MET A 375 23.90 -9.95 16.90
C MET A 375 25.05 -10.60 16.14
N ARG A 376 24.79 -11.74 15.49
CA ARG A 376 25.71 -12.32 14.51
C ARG A 376 25.41 -11.71 13.16
N LEU A 377 26.42 -11.15 12.50
CA LEU A 377 26.28 -10.41 11.25
C LEU A 377 27.30 -10.90 10.22
N MET A 378 26.94 -10.81 8.93
CA MET A 378 27.90 -11.01 7.85
C MET A 378 28.97 -9.91 7.90
N PRO A 379 30.23 -10.17 7.53
CA PRO A 379 31.24 -9.11 7.45
C PRO A 379 30.82 -7.95 6.54
N GLY A 380 31.20 -6.73 6.92
CA GLY A 380 30.93 -5.50 6.18
C GLY A 380 30.44 -4.36 7.07
N ASP A 381 30.11 -3.24 6.45
CA ASP A 381 29.68 -2.04 7.17
C ASP A 381 28.18 -2.03 7.43
N TYR A 382 27.81 -1.65 8.66
CA TYR A 382 26.43 -1.55 9.12
C TYR A 382 26.18 -0.19 9.75
N LEU A 383 25.04 0.41 9.38
CA LEU A 383 24.43 1.54 10.05
C LEU A 383 23.59 1.04 11.21
N ILE A 384 23.85 1.51 12.42
CA ILE A 384 22.93 1.32 13.55
C ILE A 384 21.83 2.35 13.37
N ASN A 385 20.68 1.94 12.84
CA ASN A 385 19.68 2.87 12.35
C ASN A 385 18.58 3.20 13.36
N GLN A 386 18.38 2.35 14.38
CA GLN A 386 17.28 2.52 15.33
C GLN A 386 17.51 1.74 16.62
N ILE A 387 17.29 2.38 17.77
CA ILE A 387 17.13 1.71 19.07
C ILE A 387 15.80 2.16 19.67
N ASN A 388 14.93 1.22 20.04
CA ASN A 388 13.64 1.52 20.66
C ASN A 388 13.47 0.75 21.97
N LYS A 389 12.90 1.42 22.96
CA LYS A 389 12.28 0.81 24.14
C LYS A 389 11.04 1.65 24.47
N GLN A 390 9.93 1.01 24.84
CA GLN A 390 8.75 1.73 25.31
C GLN A 390 9.11 2.57 26.55
N GLY A 391 8.55 3.78 26.66
CA GLY A 391 8.94 4.72 27.73
C GLY A 391 10.23 5.50 27.44
N TYR A 392 10.97 5.18 26.38
CA TYR A 392 12.18 5.89 25.97
C TYR A 392 12.04 6.57 24.61
N SER A 393 12.68 7.72 24.46
CA SER A 393 12.77 8.46 23.20
C SER A 393 13.46 7.61 22.13
N ARG A 394 12.81 7.44 20.98
CA ARG A 394 13.36 6.67 19.86
C ARG A 394 14.54 7.42 19.27
N ARG A 395 15.76 6.96 19.51
CA ARG A 395 16.93 7.58 18.86
C ARG A 395 17.26 6.86 17.55
N ILE A 396 17.30 7.65 16.48
CA ILE A 396 17.94 7.28 15.22
C ILE A 396 19.42 7.59 15.39
N PHE A 397 20.22 6.55 15.54
CA PHE A 397 21.67 6.68 15.42
C PHE A 397 22.01 6.68 13.93
N ARG A 398 23.06 7.40 13.55
CA ARG A 398 23.62 7.33 12.19
C ARG A 398 25.09 6.91 12.25
N ASP A 399 25.39 6.09 13.25
CA ASP A 399 26.72 5.56 13.47
C ASP A 399 26.90 4.32 12.61
N TRP A 400 28.11 4.14 12.10
CA TRP A 400 28.49 2.94 11.38
C TRP A 400 29.43 2.09 12.22
N VAL A 401 29.37 0.78 12.00
CA VAL A 401 30.30 -0.21 12.54
C VAL A 401 30.69 -1.16 11.42
N THR A 402 31.97 -1.50 11.36
CA THR A 402 32.49 -2.50 10.44
C THR A 402 32.55 -3.83 11.18
N ILE A 403 31.81 -4.82 10.68
CA ILE A 403 31.84 -6.18 11.22
C ILE A 403 32.90 -6.97 10.47
N GLU A 404 33.82 -7.56 11.21
CA GLU A 404 34.82 -8.47 10.68
C GLU A 404 34.52 -9.93 11.04
N TYR A 405 35.00 -10.86 10.21
CA TYR A 405 34.80 -12.29 10.46
C TYR A 405 35.49 -12.74 11.76
N GLY A 406 34.74 -13.43 12.63
CA GLY A 406 35.23 -14.01 13.88
C GLY A 406 35.53 -13.00 15.00
N LYS A 407 35.40 -11.69 14.75
CA LYS A 407 35.63 -10.64 15.75
C LYS A 407 34.34 -10.26 16.48
N VAL A 408 34.51 -9.63 17.64
CA VAL A 408 33.44 -9.04 18.45
C VAL A 408 33.65 -7.53 18.50
N GLU A 409 32.64 -6.78 18.05
CA GLU A 409 32.60 -5.32 18.14
C GLU A 409 31.65 -4.91 19.26
N LEU A 410 32.05 -3.99 20.14
CA LEU A 410 31.24 -3.52 21.27
C LEU A 410 30.97 -2.01 21.16
N ILE A 411 29.70 -1.62 21.29
CA ILE A 411 29.25 -0.22 21.29
C ILE A 411 28.28 0.03 22.44
N GLU A 412 28.32 1.22 23.03
CA GLU A 412 27.39 1.61 24.10
C GLU A 412 26.50 2.79 23.72
N TYR A 413 25.22 2.73 24.08
CA TYR A 413 24.24 3.80 23.86
C TYR A 413 23.45 4.14 25.12
N GLY A 414 23.24 5.45 25.34
CA GLY A 414 22.34 5.99 26.35
C GLY A 414 20.98 6.40 25.75
N LEU A 415 19.89 5.82 26.23
CA LEU A 415 18.52 6.23 25.90
C LEU A 415 17.99 7.21 26.94
N VAL A 416 17.25 8.22 26.48
CA VAL A 416 16.59 9.21 27.34
C VAL A 416 15.12 8.84 27.43
N GLY A 417 14.53 8.84 28.62
CA GLY A 417 13.09 8.63 28.82
C GLY A 417 12.24 9.57 27.94
N LEU A 418 11.00 9.17 27.64
CA LEU A 418 10.07 10.02 26.91
C LEU A 418 9.70 11.25 27.74
N PRO A 419 9.69 12.46 27.16
CA PRO A 419 9.15 13.62 27.84
C PRO A 419 7.65 13.46 28.07
N VAL A 420 7.19 14.05 29.18
CA VAL A 420 5.79 14.06 29.60
C VAL A 420 5.37 15.51 29.82
N ILE A 421 4.21 15.89 29.29
CA ILE A 421 3.53 17.14 29.62
C ILE A 421 2.27 16.82 30.42
N LYS A 422 2.12 17.44 31.58
CA LYS A 422 0.94 17.36 32.44
C LYS A 422 0.24 18.70 32.52
N GLY A 423 -1.06 18.71 32.74
CA GLY A 423 -1.79 19.96 32.92
C GLY A 423 -3.27 19.78 33.12
N VAL A 424 -3.99 20.89 33.10
CA VAL A 424 -5.45 20.95 33.17
C VAL A 424 -6.01 21.70 31.96
N VAL A 425 -7.04 21.14 31.34
CA VAL A 425 -7.82 21.79 30.30
C VAL A 425 -8.98 22.55 30.90
N ARG A 426 -9.14 23.82 30.53
CA ARG A 426 -10.25 24.67 30.98
C ARG A 426 -10.92 25.38 29.81
N ASP A 427 -12.18 25.77 29.99
CA ASP A 427 -12.88 26.67 29.06
C ASP A 427 -12.63 28.15 29.38
N GLU A 428 -13.29 29.05 28.64
CA GLU A 428 -13.18 30.50 28.83
C GLU A 428 -13.54 30.97 30.25
N GLU A 429 -14.42 30.25 30.94
CA GLU A 429 -14.89 30.52 32.31
C GLU A 429 -14.02 29.83 33.38
N ASP A 430 -12.85 29.29 32.98
CA ASP A 430 -11.91 28.54 33.82
C ASP A 430 -12.50 27.25 34.44
N LYS A 431 -13.57 26.70 33.84
CA LYS A 431 -14.12 25.40 34.26
C LYS A 431 -13.36 24.25 33.59
N PRO A 432 -13.07 23.15 34.32
CA PRO A 432 -12.43 22.00 33.74
C PRO A 432 -13.30 21.34 32.66
N ILE A 433 -12.68 20.80 31.62
CA ILE A 433 -13.38 20.11 30.54
C ILE A 433 -12.92 18.65 30.50
N GLU A 434 -13.87 17.73 30.65
CA GLU A 434 -13.66 16.28 30.45
C GLU A 434 -13.70 15.90 28.98
N GLY A 435 -12.91 14.90 28.58
CA GLY A 435 -12.97 14.29 27.25
C GLY A 435 -12.40 15.15 26.14
N VAL A 436 -11.51 16.10 26.45
CA VAL A 436 -10.76 16.85 25.45
C VAL A 436 -9.68 15.95 24.90
N GLU A 437 -9.61 15.79 23.58
CA GLU A 437 -8.52 15.07 22.91
C GLU A 437 -7.30 15.98 22.83
N LEU A 438 -6.16 15.56 23.40
CA LEU A 438 -4.91 16.30 23.34
C LEU A 438 -3.81 15.55 22.61
N GLU A 439 -3.01 16.29 21.84
CA GLU A 439 -1.87 15.78 21.09
C GLU A 439 -0.72 16.80 21.03
N VAL A 440 0.52 16.30 20.90
CA VAL A 440 1.72 17.14 20.72
C VAL A 440 2.20 17.06 19.27
N CYS A 441 2.08 18.15 18.51
CA CYS A 441 2.53 18.23 17.12
C CYS A 441 3.99 18.73 17.01
N PRO A 442 4.80 18.24 16.04
CA PRO A 442 4.43 17.30 14.97
C PRO A 442 4.52 15.81 15.36
N MET A 443 4.68 15.50 16.65
CA MET A 443 5.30 14.23 17.09
C MET A 443 4.32 13.22 17.69
N GLY A 444 3.04 13.56 17.79
CA GLY A 444 1.97 12.72 18.33
C GLY A 444 1.22 11.98 17.24
N VAL A 445 1.55 10.71 17.03
CA VAL A 445 0.60 9.75 16.42
C VAL A 445 0.55 8.46 17.26
N GLY A 446 0.78 8.57 18.56
CA GLY A 446 0.71 7.46 19.50
C GLY A 446 0.20 7.99 20.83
N GLU A 447 -0.98 7.54 21.21
CA GLU A 447 -1.69 7.83 22.47
C GLU A 447 -2.10 9.31 22.65
N GLU A 448 -3.27 9.66 22.07
CA GLU A 448 -4.01 10.87 22.45
C GLU A 448 -4.53 10.67 23.87
N SER A 449 -4.20 11.59 24.77
CA SER A 449 -4.67 11.56 26.15
C SER A 449 -5.96 12.37 26.21
N ALA A 450 -7.06 11.75 26.61
CA ALA A 450 -8.30 12.47 26.90
C ALA A 450 -8.22 13.08 28.30
N SER A 451 -8.64 14.33 28.46
CA SER A 451 -8.75 14.92 29.79
C SER A 451 -9.78 14.18 30.65
N ASN A 452 -9.50 14.02 31.94
CA ASN A 452 -10.42 13.38 32.88
C ASN A 452 -11.53 14.35 33.36
N ALA A 453 -12.40 13.90 34.28
CA ALA A 453 -13.50 14.71 34.84
C ALA A 453 -13.06 16.04 35.49
N GLU A 454 -11.83 16.11 36.03
CA GLU A 454 -11.24 17.35 36.56
C GLU A 454 -10.44 18.14 35.52
N GLY A 455 -10.54 17.78 34.24
CA GLY A 455 -9.83 18.38 33.13
C GLY A 455 -8.34 18.04 33.07
N ARG A 456 -7.83 17.15 33.94
CA ARG A 456 -6.41 16.80 33.98
C ARG A 456 -6.03 15.92 32.80
N PHE A 457 -4.84 16.15 32.26
CA PHE A 457 -4.26 15.33 31.21
C PHE A 457 -2.78 15.06 31.47
N GLU A 458 -2.30 13.97 30.89
CA GLU A 458 -0.90 13.58 30.85
C GLU A 458 -0.58 13.02 29.46
N ILE A 459 0.37 13.65 28.76
CA ILE A 459 0.75 13.26 27.39
C ILE A 459 2.23 12.91 27.38
N VAL A 460 2.51 11.67 27.02
CA VAL A 460 3.85 11.18 26.71
C VAL A 460 4.07 11.37 25.21
N TYR A 461 5.19 11.98 24.81
CA TYR A 461 5.47 12.23 23.38
C TYR A 461 6.91 11.89 23.02
N ASP A 462 7.17 11.52 21.77
CA ASP A 462 8.49 11.06 21.30
C ASP A 462 9.13 12.05 20.33
N LEU A 463 10.11 12.82 20.82
CA LEU A 463 10.88 13.78 20.00
C LEU A 463 11.81 13.13 18.95
N GLY A 464 12.00 11.81 19.02
CA GLY A 464 13.01 11.09 18.25
C GLY A 464 12.53 10.51 16.91
N ARG A 465 11.21 10.39 16.68
CA ARG A 465 10.63 9.84 15.43
C ARG A 465 11.00 10.60 14.15
N TRP A 466 11.33 11.88 14.27
CA TRP A 466 11.58 12.79 13.14
C TRP A 466 12.89 13.58 13.31
N SER A 467 13.94 12.94 13.86
CA SER A 467 15.26 13.54 14.18
C SER A 467 16.02 14.23 13.03
N SER A 468 15.47 14.24 11.82
CA SER A 468 16.00 15.00 10.69
C SER A 468 15.66 16.49 10.77
N PHE A 469 14.73 16.87 11.64
CA PHE A 469 14.35 18.24 11.87
C PHE A 469 14.84 18.67 13.24
N ARG A 470 15.74 19.66 13.30
CA ARG A 470 15.92 20.45 14.52
C ARG A 470 14.66 21.30 14.71
N THR A 471 13.54 20.71 15.12
CA THR A 471 12.31 21.44 15.42
C THR A 471 12.48 22.07 16.80
N SER A 472 12.81 23.37 16.84
CA SER A 472 12.93 24.15 18.08
C SER A 472 11.57 24.55 18.68
N THR A 473 10.48 23.92 18.25
CA THR A 473 9.11 24.28 18.64
C THR A 473 8.16 23.11 18.42
N ILE A 474 7.39 22.78 19.47
CA ILE A 474 6.27 21.83 19.44
C ILE A 474 4.95 22.59 19.67
N PHE A 475 3.82 21.98 19.34
CA PHE A 475 2.50 22.51 19.66
C PHE A 475 1.74 21.51 20.53
N LEU A 476 1.10 21.98 21.60
CA LEU A 476 0.03 21.25 22.27
C LEU A 476 -1.29 21.64 21.62
N VAL A 477 -1.99 20.68 21.06
CA VAL A 477 -3.29 20.85 20.42
C VAL A 477 -4.34 20.15 21.28
N GLY A 478 -5.40 20.87 21.64
CA GLY A 478 -6.55 20.34 22.34
C GLY A 478 -7.81 20.54 21.51
N ARG A 479 -8.62 19.48 21.33
CA ARG A 479 -9.86 19.52 20.55
C ARG A 479 -11.00 18.85 21.31
N HIS A 480 -12.15 19.51 21.32
CA HIS A 480 -13.37 18.98 21.92
C HIS A 480 -14.55 19.18 20.97
N GLU A 481 -14.75 18.22 20.06
CA GLU A 481 -15.68 18.35 18.95
C GLU A 481 -17.14 18.55 19.41
N LYS A 482 -17.57 17.88 20.49
CA LYS A 482 -18.96 17.97 21.00
C LYS A 482 -19.35 19.40 21.43
N ARG A 483 -18.41 20.15 22.02
CA ARG A 483 -18.60 21.57 22.40
C ARG A 483 -18.05 22.54 21.35
N ASN A 484 -17.48 22.02 20.27
CA ASN A 484 -16.74 22.80 19.26
C ASN A 484 -15.71 23.75 19.90
N LEU A 485 -14.86 23.23 20.79
CA LEU A 485 -13.79 23.99 21.42
C LEU A 485 -12.43 23.49 20.94
N ALA A 486 -11.47 24.39 20.75
CA ALA A 486 -10.13 24.02 20.32
C ALA A 486 -9.07 25.04 20.74
N ALA A 487 -7.83 24.58 20.86
CA ALA A 487 -6.66 25.43 20.99
C ALA A 487 -5.44 24.73 20.39
N ALA A 488 -4.50 25.51 19.87
CA ALA A 488 -3.18 25.05 19.47
C ALA A 488 -2.15 26.05 19.98
N VAL A 489 -1.36 25.62 20.96
CA VAL A 489 -0.42 26.47 21.69
C VAL A 489 1.00 26.01 21.43
N GLN A 490 1.85 26.98 21.07
CA GLN A 490 3.27 26.76 20.88
C GLN A 490 3.97 26.54 22.23
N LEU A 491 4.73 25.45 22.37
CA LEU A 491 5.50 25.14 23.57
C LEU A 491 6.99 24.95 23.25
N HIS A 492 7.81 25.14 24.28
CA HIS A 492 9.23 24.77 24.24
C HIS A 492 9.41 23.28 24.61
N GLU A 493 10.44 22.63 24.08
CA GLU A 493 10.64 21.18 24.21
C GLU A 493 10.89 20.67 25.64
N ASP A 494 11.34 21.55 26.53
CA ASP A 494 11.58 21.29 27.96
C ASP A 494 10.34 21.53 28.82
N THR A 495 9.22 21.98 28.23
CA THR A 495 7.96 22.16 28.96
C THR A 495 7.49 20.81 29.49
N ARG A 496 7.19 20.73 30.78
CA ARG A 496 6.67 19.53 31.47
C ARG A 496 5.30 19.73 32.10
N GLN A 497 4.93 20.98 32.34
CA GLN A 497 3.63 21.35 32.88
C GLN A 497 3.05 22.51 32.09
N PHE A 498 1.80 22.37 31.63
CA PHE A 498 1.13 23.41 30.89
C PHE A 498 -0.39 23.26 30.99
N ASP A 499 -1.07 24.29 31.51
CA ASP A 499 -2.53 24.34 31.51
C ASP A 499 -3.02 24.98 30.21
N ILE A 500 -3.97 24.35 29.53
CA ILE A 500 -4.48 24.80 28.24
C ILE A 500 -5.91 25.31 28.38
N LYS A 501 -6.16 26.49 27.82
CA LYS A 501 -7.49 27.09 27.75
C LYS A 501 -8.03 26.88 26.35
N LEU A 502 -9.22 26.29 26.22
CA LEU A 502 -9.88 26.12 24.93
C LEU A 502 -10.83 27.27 24.66
N GLU A 503 -10.83 27.72 23.41
CA GLU A 503 -11.70 28.77 22.87
C GLU A 503 -12.69 28.14 21.87
N PRO A 504 -13.75 28.86 21.45
CA PRO A 504 -14.60 28.44 20.35
C PRO A 504 -13.78 28.07 19.10
N GLY A 505 -13.84 26.79 18.71
CA GLY A 505 -13.16 26.27 17.54
C GLY A 505 -13.83 26.73 16.25
N VAL A 506 -13.03 26.86 15.20
CA VAL A 506 -13.53 27.16 13.87
C VAL A 506 -14.13 25.90 13.24
N VAL A 507 -15.23 26.08 12.54
CA VAL A 507 -15.91 25.04 11.76
C VAL A 507 -15.58 25.22 10.29
N PHE A 508 -14.84 24.28 9.71
CA PHE A 508 -14.60 24.24 8.27
C PHE A 508 -15.84 23.70 7.57
N THR A 509 -16.36 24.46 6.63
CA THR A 509 -17.46 24.03 5.75
C THR A 509 -17.03 24.06 4.30
N GLY A 510 -17.69 23.29 3.45
CA GLY A 510 -17.47 23.37 2.02
C GLY A 510 -18.17 22.24 1.27
N LYS A 511 -17.82 22.10 -0.01
CA LYS A 511 -18.37 21.06 -0.88
C LYS A 511 -17.24 20.29 -1.57
N VAL A 512 -17.38 18.98 -1.71
CA VAL A 512 -16.51 18.13 -2.53
C VAL A 512 -17.27 17.73 -3.78
N ALA A 513 -16.70 17.98 -4.95
CA ALA A 513 -17.31 17.67 -6.23
C ALA A 513 -16.34 17.01 -7.21
N ASP A 514 -16.88 16.33 -8.21
CA ASP A 514 -16.13 15.89 -9.40
C ASP A 514 -15.94 17.06 -10.40
N PRO A 515 -15.14 16.89 -11.48
CA PRO A 515 -14.95 17.92 -12.50
C PRO A 515 -16.24 18.35 -13.22
N GLU A 516 -17.28 17.52 -13.20
CA GLU A 516 -18.60 17.78 -13.75
C GLU A 516 -19.51 18.57 -12.77
N GLY A 517 -19.07 18.77 -11.53
CA GLY A 517 -19.79 19.52 -10.48
C GLY A 517 -20.72 18.68 -9.60
N ASN A 518 -20.76 17.36 -9.79
CA ASN A 518 -21.56 16.45 -8.97
C ASN A 518 -20.92 16.27 -7.60
N GLY A 519 -21.74 16.27 -6.55
CA GLY A 519 -21.28 16.06 -5.18
C GLY A 519 -20.70 14.66 -4.95
N ILE A 520 -19.55 14.58 -4.29
CA ILE A 520 -18.90 13.30 -3.96
C ILE A 520 -19.23 12.93 -2.53
N LYS A 521 -19.92 11.81 -2.32
CA LYS A 521 -20.22 11.24 -1.00
C LYS A 521 -19.03 10.49 -0.40
N GLY A 522 -18.79 10.65 0.90
CA GLY A 522 -17.79 9.87 1.64
C GLY A 522 -16.34 10.27 1.35
N ALA A 523 -16.11 11.50 0.88
CA ALA A 523 -14.77 12.06 0.79
C ALA A 523 -14.21 12.28 2.21
N THR A 524 -12.95 11.90 2.44
CA THR A 524 -12.28 11.97 3.75
C THR A 524 -11.23 13.08 3.76
N PHE A 525 -11.02 13.69 4.93
CA PHE A 525 -10.14 14.84 5.11
C PHE A 525 -9.01 14.56 6.11
N SER A 526 -7.77 14.84 5.74
CA SER A 526 -6.64 14.91 6.68
C SER A 526 -6.27 16.38 6.86
N ILE A 527 -6.42 16.88 8.09
CA ILE A 527 -6.14 18.27 8.43
C ILE A 527 -4.72 18.34 8.97
N ASN A 528 -3.82 18.97 8.22
CA ASN A 528 -2.43 19.08 8.64
C ASN A 528 -2.15 20.50 9.13
N LEU A 529 -1.99 20.67 10.45
CA LEU A 529 -1.46 21.91 11.05
C LEU A 529 -0.08 22.19 10.46
N ARG A 530 0.10 23.40 9.93
CA ARG A 530 1.37 23.91 9.43
C ARG A 530 2.00 24.87 10.43
N ALA A 531 3.20 24.54 10.87
CA ALA A 531 4.04 25.44 11.65
C ALA A 531 5.48 25.39 11.13
N SER A 532 6.13 26.56 11.03
CA SER A 532 7.49 26.72 10.55
C SER A 532 7.77 25.95 9.24
N ASN A 533 8.57 24.88 9.30
CA ASN A 533 8.99 24.06 8.16
C ASN A 533 8.32 22.67 8.12
N TRP A 534 7.33 22.39 8.96
CA TRP A 534 6.67 21.09 9.03
C TRP A 534 5.15 21.20 8.87
N GLY A 535 4.52 20.04 8.64
CA GLY A 535 3.07 19.88 8.66
C GLY A 535 2.71 18.56 9.33
N SER A 536 1.82 18.60 10.32
CA SER A 536 1.40 17.42 11.10
C SER A 536 -0.11 17.25 11.04
N PRO A 537 -0.64 16.04 10.78
CA PRO A 537 -2.07 15.79 10.95
C PRO A 537 -2.50 16.13 12.38
N ILE A 538 -3.73 16.62 12.55
CA ILE A 538 -4.41 16.79 13.84
C ILE A 538 -5.70 15.97 13.87
N GLY A 539 -5.92 15.24 14.96
CA GLY A 539 -7.04 14.32 15.19
C GLY A 539 -7.11 13.08 14.29
N ARG A 540 -7.98 12.13 14.68
CA ARG A 540 -8.15 10.82 14.00
C ARG A 540 -9.43 10.70 13.20
N ASP A 541 -10.45 11.48 13.54
CA ASP A 541 -11.75 11.37 12.89
C ASP A 541 -11.72 12.06 11.53
N PHE A 542 -11.76 11.23 10.49
CA PHE A 542 -12.00 11.69 9.14
C PHE A 542 -13.49 12.06 9.04
N SER A 543 -13.81 13.35 9.05
CA SER A 543 -15.13 13.80 8.62
C SER A 543 -15.39 13.30 7.20
N MET A 544 -16.65 13.01 6.90
CA MET A 544 -17.07 12.54 5.59
C MET A 544 -18.03 13.52 4.95
N SER A 545 -17.88 13.75 3.65
CA SER A 545 -18.88 14.48 2.90
C SER A 545 -20.20 13.70 2.78
N ASP A 546 -21.31 14.43 2.84
CA ASP A 546 -22.66 13.90 2.72
C ASP A 546 -23.01 13.49 1.26
N GLY A 547 -24.26 13.08 1.02
CA GLY A 547 -24.73 12.67 -0.31
C GLY A 547 -24.69 13.77 -1.39
N GLN A 548 -24.65 15.05 -1.00
CA GLN A 548 -24.52 16.19 -1.90
C GLN A 548 -23.08 16.72 -1.98
N GLY A 549 -22.15 16.08 -1.26
CA GLY A 549 -20.75 16.46 -1.18
C GLY A 549 -20.44 17.52 -0.12
N ASN A 550 -21.42 17.96 0.67
CA ASN A 550 -21.17 18.96 1.72
C ASN A 550 -20.41 18.33 2.88
N PHE A 551 -19.54 19.09 3.52
CA PHE A 551 -18.81 18.65 4.70
C PHE A 551 -18.79 19.72 5.79
N GLU A 552 -18.66 19.26 7.03
CA GLU A 552 -18.44 20.10 8.20
C GLU A 552 -17.36 19.45 9.07
N ILE A 553 -16.31 20.21 9.42
CA ILE A 553 -15.25 19.76 10.32
C ILE A 553 -15.13 20.73 11.48
N LYS A 554 -15.28 20.23 12.70
CA LYS A 554 -15.37 21.02 13.93
C LYS A 554 -14.07 21.06 14.71
N ALA A 555 -14.03 21.95 15.70
CA ALA A 555 -12.94 22.11 16.65
C ALA A 555 -11.59 22.31 15.95
N ILE A 556 -11.54 23.22 14.97
CA ILE A 556 -10.30 23.63 14.33
C ILE A 556 -9.73 24.85 15.08
N PRO A 557 -8.48 24.79 15.59
CA PRO A 557 -7.87 25.95 16.22
C PRO A 557 -7.77 27.17 15.27
N ALA A 558 -8.20 28.34 15.75
CA ALA A 558 -8.06 29.60 15.02
C ALA A 558 -6.61 30.10 14.99
N GLY A 559 -6.29 31.02 14.07
CA GLY A 559 -5.00 31.72 14.03
C GLY A 559 -3.84 30.94 13.38
N HIS A 560 -4.12 29.76 12.81
CA HIS A 560 -3.10 28.87 12.24
C HIS A 560 -3.30 28.60 10.75
N LYS A 561 -2.24 28.08 10.12
CA LYS A 561 -2.26 27.61 8.73
C LYS A 561 -2.45 26.11 8.70
N TYR A 562 -3.18 25.61 7.71
CA TYR A 562 -3.45 24.20 7.51
C TYR A 562 -3.27 23.80 6.05
N ASN A 563 -2.86 22.55 5.81
CA ASN A 563 -3.14 21.88 4.53
C ASN A 563 -4.26 20.87 4.77
N LEU A 564 -5.37 21.02 4.08
CA LEU A 564 -6.48 20.08 4.06
C LEU A 564 -6.31 19.10 2.90
N TYR A 565 -5.91 17.86 3.17
CA TYR A 565 -5.82 16.82 2.16
C TYR A 565 -7.15 16.08 2.04
N THR A 566 -7.83 16.27 0.91
CA THR A 566 -9.12 15.66 0.60
C THR A 566 -8.92 14.53 -0.38
N ARG A 567 -9.54 13.37 -0.12
CA ARG A 567 -9.50 12.20 -1.00
C ARG A 567 -10.83 11.47 -1.01
N ALA A 568 -11.14 10.83 -2.13
CA ALA A 568 -12.30 9.95 -2.25
C ALA A 568 -11.97 8.72 -3.10
N LYS A 569 -12.77 7.65 -2.93
CA LYS A 569 -12.62 6.42 -3.71
C LYS A 569 -12.91 6.68 -5.19
N GLY A 570 -12.01 6.25 -6.07
CA GLY A 570 -12.12 6.50 -7.51
C GLY A 570 -11.64 7.88 -7.96
N PHE A 571 -11.09 8.67 -7.03
CA PHE A 571 -10.56 10.01 -7.29
C PHE A 571 -9.11 10.15 -6.80
N GLY A 572 -8.49 11.26 -7.19
CA GLY A 572 -7.19 11.71 -6.71
C GLY A 572 -7.22 12.32 -5.31
N VAL A 573 -6.15 13.04 -4.97
CA VAL A 573 -5.97 13.68 -3.64
C VAL A 573 -5.66 15.16 -3.81
N ILE A 574 -6.56 16.06 -3.38
CA ILE A 574 -6.29 17.51 -3.42
C ILE A 574 -5.79 17.98 -2.05
N GLY A 575 -4.70 18.75 -2.04
CA GLY A 575 -4.25 19.49 -0.86
C GLY A 575 -4.64 20.96 -0.95
N THR A 576 -5.58 21.42 -0.11
CA THR A 576 -6.02 22.81 -0.05
C THR A 576 -5.30 23.52 1.09
N GLN A 577 -4.59 24.62 0.80
CA GLN A 577 -4.01 25.46 1.85
C GLN A 577 -5.07 26.39 2.42
N VAL A 578 -5.23 26.38 3.74
CA VAL A 578 -6.20 27.19 4.46
C VAL A 578 -5.47 28.04 5.49
N ASN A 579 -5.80 29.32 5.57
CA ASN A 579 -5.30 30.23 6.60
C ASN A 579 -6.47 30.71 7.46
N VAL A 580 -6.53 30.24 8.71
CA VAL A 580 -7.69 30.45 9.59
C VAL A 580 -7.52 31.75 10.37
N GLY A 581 -7.43 32.86 9.65
CA GLY A 581 -7.36 34.21 10.23
C GLY A 581 -8.65 35.01 10.10
N ASN A 582 -9.42 34.76 9.04
CA ASN A 582 -10.66 35.49 8.72
C ASN A 582 -11.81 34.49 8.55
N PHE A 583 -12.65 34.37 9.57
CA PHE A 583 -13.86 33.55 9.58
C PHE A 583 -15.05 34.39 10.08
N VAL A 584 -16.28 34.01 9.73
CA VAL A 584 -17.50 34.70 10.15
C VAL A 584 -18.30 33.74 11.02
N ASP A 585 -18.72 34.18 12.21
CA ASP A 585 -19.47 33.36 13.17
C ASP A 585 -18.81 32.00 13.47
N ASN A 586 -17.48 31.98 13.63
CA ASN A 586 -16.65 30.77 13.81
C ASN A 586 -16.76 29.75 12.66
N ARG A 587 -17.25 30.14 11.48
CA ARG A 587 -17.30 29.30 10.28
C ARG A 587 -16.34 29.81 9.22
N PHE A 588 -15.59 28.88 8.65
CA PHE A 588 -14.69 29.13 7.54
C PHE A 588 -15.12 28.30 6.33
N ASP A 589 -15.55 28.97 5.27
CA ASP A 589 -15.89 28.32 4.02
C ASP A 589 -14.62 28.03 3.22
N VAL A 590 -14.28 26.75 3.10
CA VAL A 590 -13.17 26.24 2.29
C VAL A 590 -13.51 26.28 0.79
N GLY A 591 -14.78 26.49 0.45
CA GLY A 591 -15.29 26.51 -0.91
C GLY A 591 -15.49 25.12 -1.49
N THR A 592 -15.48 25.03 -2.82
CA THR A 592 -15.64 23.74 -3.53
C THR A 592 -14.29 23.12 -3.85
N ILE A 593 -14.04 21.94 -3.30
CA ILE A 593 -12.86 21.12 -3.58
C ILE A 593 -13.22 20.15 -4.72
N THR A 594 -12.62 20.37 -5.88
CA THR A 594 -12.85 19.52 -7.07
C THR A 594 -11.82 18.40 -7.13
N LEU A 595 -12.24 17.15 -6.94
CA LEU A 595 -11.34 15.99 -6.99
C LEU A 595 -11.20 15.45 -8.42
N PRO A 596 -9.99 15.23 -8.94
CA PRO A 596 -9.82 14.65 -10.28
C PRO A 596 -10.22 13.18 -10.29
N VAL A 597 -10.88 12.75 -11.37
CA VAL A 597 -11.29 11.35 -11.56
C VAL A 597 -10.06 10.48 -11.78
N ALA A 598 -9.99 9.33 -11.11
CA ALA A 598 -8.92 8.35 -11.23
C ALA A 598 -9.36 7.16 -12.08
N ASN A 599 -9.57 7.39 -13.38
CA ASN A 599 -10.10 6.42 -14.35
C ASN A 599 -9.08 5.95 -15.41
N LEU A 600 -7.86 6.47 -15.38
CA LEU A 600 -6.83 6.10 -16.35
C LEU A 600 -5.93 4.97 -15.81
N SER A 601 -5.18 4.35 -16.71
CA SER A 601 -4.17 3.34 -16.40
C SER A 601 -2.83 3.69 -17.05
N ILE A 602 -1.74 3.31 -16.41
CA ILE A 602 -0.40 3.37 -17.00
C ILE A 602 0.16 1.97 -17.16
N SER A 603 0.84 1.69 -18.27
CA SER A 603 1.55 0.43 -18.50
C SER A 603 2.98 0.67 -19.01
N GLY A 604 3.88 -0.25 -18.69
CA GLY A 604 5.29 -0.08 -19.03
C GLY A 604 6.17 -1.29 -18.79
N LEU A 605 7.46 -1.08 -19.00
CA LEU A 605 8.55 -2.04 -18.85
C LEU A 605 9.65 -1.43 -17.96
N VAL A 606 10.17 -2.21 -17.02
CA VAL A 606 11.35 -1.87 -16.25
C VAL A 606 12.51 -2.78 -16.64
N VAL A 607 13.67 -2.19 -16.88
CA VAL A 607 14.91 -2.88 -17.25
C VAL A 607 16.08 -2.35 -16.41
N ASP A 608 17.14 -3.14 -16.29
CA ASP A 608 18.41 -2.66 -15.77
C ASP A 608 19.21 -1.87 -16.83
N ASP A 609 20.40 -1.41 -16.45
CA ASP A 609 21.35 -0.68 -17.31
C ASP A 609 21.94 -1.53 -18.46
N ASN A 610 21.72 -2.84 -18.44
CA ASN A 610 22.09 -3.79 -19.49
C ASN A 610 20.86 -4.19 -20.34
N ASP A 611 19.77 -3.43 -20.25
CA ASP A 611 18.50 -3.68 -20.92
C ASP A 611 17.82 -5.01 -20.56
N LYS A 612 18.23 -5.65 -19.46
CA LYS A 612 17.58 -6.89 -19.00
C LYS A 612 16.32 -6.57 -18.20
N PRO A 613 15.22 -7.32 -18.41
CA PRO A 613 13.99 -7.11 -17.64
C PRO A 613 14.19 -7.21 -16.12
N ALA A 614 13.72 -6.18 -15.40
CA ALA A 614 13.81 -6.11 -13.96
C ALA A 614 12.61 -6.78 -13.30
N ALA A 615 12.62 -8.10 -13.16
CA ALA A 615 11.55 -8.85 -12.50
C ALA A 615 11.39 -8.53 -11.01
N GLY A 616 10.14 -8.36 -10.56
CA GLY A 616 9.79 -8.10 -9.15
C GLY A 616 10.23 -6.73 -8.61
N ALA A 617 10.54 -5.77 -9.49
CA ALA A 617 10.79 -4.39 -9.11
C ALA A 617 9.49 -3.78 -8.55
N ARG A 618 9.56 -3.12 -7.39
CA ARG A 618 8.41 -2.42 -6.82
C ARG A 618 8.27 -1.06 -7.48
N ILE A 619 7.05 -0.79 -7.92
CA ILE A 619 6.68 0.43 -8.59
C ILE A 619 5.84 1.27 -7.64
N TYR A 620 6.15 2.55 -7.54
CA TYR A 620 5.37 3.51 -6.76
C TYR A 620 4.96 4.67 -7.66
N CYS A 621 3.69 5.03 -7.55
CA CYS A 621 3.10 6.16 -8.24
C CYS A 621 2.96 7.33 -7.25
N TYR A 622 3.56 8.45 -7.61
CA TYR A 622 3.47 9.73 -6.91
C TYR A 622 3.15 10.83 -7.91
N GLY A 623 2.59 11.93 -7.46
CA GLY A 623 2.34 13.09 -8.31
C GLY A 623 1.32 14.01 -7.67
N ASP A 624 1.31 15.25 -8.13
CA ASP A 624 0.32 16.22 -7.69
C ASP A 624 -1.06 15.71 -8.07
N ASN A 625 -1.96 15.74 -7.10
CA ASN A 625 -3.34 15.28 -7.23
C ASN A 625 -3.53 13.80 -7.56
N GLN A 626 -2.44 13.02 -7.63
CA GLN A 626 -2.51 11.59 -7.92
C GLN A 626 -2.83 10.78 -6.68
N PRO A 627 -3.64 9.72 -6.82
CA PRO A 627 -3.81 8.78 -5.73
C PRO A 627 -2.54 7.96 -5.55
N ARG A 628 -2.17 7.66 -4.30
CA ARG A 628 -1.03 6.78 -4.01
C ARG A 628 -1.33 5.37 -4.52
N ARG A 629 -0.53 4.88 -5.47
CA ARG A 629 -0.58 3.51 -5.99
C ARG A 629 0.78 2.85 -5.91
N ASN A 630 0.77 1.54 -5.79
CA ASN A 630 1.96 0.72 -5.96
C ASN A 630 1.61 -0.55 -6.73
N THR A 631 2.61 -1.14 -7.37
CA THR A 631 2.52 -2.42 -8.06
C THR A 631 3.90 -3.07 -8.12
N GLN A 632 4.03 -4.22 -8.77
CA GLN A 632 5.32 -4.86 -9.05
C GLN A 632 5.40 -5.29 -10.51
N THR A 633 6.61 -5.37 -11.03
CA THR A 633 6.85 -5.91 -12.37
C THR A 633 6.75 -7.43 -12.40
N ASP A 634 6.26 -7.96 -13.51
CA ASP A 634 6.28 -9.39 -13.79
C ASP A 634 7.70 -9.91 -14.11
N VAL A 635 7.83 -11.20 -14.40
CA VAL A 635 9.11 -11.84 -14.79
C VAL A 635 9.74 -11.28 -16.06
N ASN A 636 8.96 -10.60 -16.90
CA ASN A 636 9.42 -9.92 -18.11
C ASN A 636 9.59 -8.41 -17.88
N GLY A 637 9.59 -7.95 -16.63
CA GLY A 637 9.76 -6.53 -16.27
C GLY A 637 8.53 -5.66 -16.54
N LYS A 638 7.40 -6.21 -16.98
CA LYS A 638 6.21 -5.42 -17.34
C LYS A 638 5.40 -5.06 -16.11
N PHE A 639 4.77 -3.88 -16.13
CA PHE A 639 3.88 -3.42 -15.06
C PHE A 639 2.65 -2.70 -15.61
N ALA A 640 1.59 -2.65 -14.80
CA ALA A 640 0.41 -1.82 -15.00
C ALA A 640 -0.04 -1.18 -13.68
N ILE A 641 -0.44 0.08 -13.73
CA ILE A 641 -0.99 0.87 -12.62
C ILE A 641 -2.37 1.35 -13.04
N GLU A 642 -3.41 0.87 -12.36
CA GLU A 642 -4.78 1.26 -12.63
C GLU A 642 -5.25 2.38 -11.71
N LYS A 643 -6.35 3.05 -12.12
CA LYS A 643 -7.05 4.06 -11.34
C LYS A 643 -6.14 5.21 -10.92
N VAL A 644 -5.48 5.80 -11.92
CA VAL A 644 -4.71 7.05 -11.82
C VAL A 644 -5.47 8.20 -12.47
N CYS A 645 -5.17 9.43 -12.07
CA CYS A 645 -5.78 10.63 -12.62
C CYS A 645 -5.04 11.09 -13.88
N ALA A 646 -5.70 11.91 -14.71
CA ALA A 646 -5.01 12.66 -15.76
C ALA A 646 -3.96 13.63 -15.17
N GLY A 647 -2.99 14.01 -15.99
CA GLY A 647 -1.90 14.93 -15.62
C GLY A 647 -0.61 14.22 -15.19
N ARG A 648 0.40 15.01 -14.81
CA ARG A 648 1.76 14.55 -14.56
C ARG A 648 1.83 13.57 -13.39
N ILE A 649 2.53 12.46 -13.61
CA ILE A 649 2.76 11.39 -12.66
C ILE A 649 4.25 11.06 -12.66
N ARG A 650 4.83 10.95 -11.46
CA ARG A 650 6.14 10.38 -11.24
C ARG A 650 6.00 8.91 -10.85
N ILE A 651 6.60 8.04 -11.64
CA ILE A 651 6.64 6.61 -11.38
C ILE A 651 8.06 6.25 -11.00
N SER A 652 8.26 5.79 -9.76
CA SER A 652 9.55 5.26 -9.33
C SER A 652 9.52 3.74 -9.30
N ALA A 653 10.61 3.13 -9.75
CA ALA A 653 10.87 1.71 -9.66
C ALA A 653 12.08 1.48 -8.75
N ASN A 654 11.96 0.57 -7.80
CA ASN A 654 13.11 0.07 -7.07
C ASN A 654 13.13 -1.45 -7.01
N LYS A 655 14.32 -2.01 -7.15
CA LYS A 655 14.56 -3.44 -6.99
C LYS A 655 15.48 -3.63 -5.80
N THR A 656 14.95 -4.28 -4.76
CA THR A 656 15.71 -4.64 -3.57
C THR A 656 16.37 -6.00 -3.78
N GLY A 657 17.70 -6.04 -3.68
CA GLY A 657 18.53 -7.24 -3.81
C GLY A 657 19.89 -7.04 -3.14
N THR A 658 20.89 -7.85 -3.50
CA THR A 658 22.29 -7.68 -3.06
C THR A 658 22.82 -6.29 -3.43
N ALA A 659 22.49 -5.81 -4.63
CA ALA A 659 22.69 -4.43 -5.04
C ALA A 659 21.34 -3.74 -5.29
N PRO A 660 20.99 -2.69 -4.53
CA PRO A 660 19.72 -2.01 -4.70
C PRO A 660 19.76 -1.11 -5.94
N MET A 661 18.85 -1.35 -6.87
CA MET A 661 18.70 -0.53 -8.06
C MET A 661 17.48 0.37 -7.97
N TYR A 662 17.61 1.58 -8.46
CA TYR A 662 16.56 2.60 -8.44
C TYR A 662 16.44 3.24 -9.80
N GLY A 663 15.25 3.72 -10.12
CA GLY A 663 14.99 4.52 -11.31
C GLY A 663 13.64 5.19 -11.15
N TYR A 664 13.42 6.25 -11.91
CA TYR A 664 12.10 6.85 -12.01
C TYR A 664 11.92 7.49 -13.37
N ILE A 665 10.68 7.76 -13.69
CA ILE A 665 10.29 8.50 -14.86
C ILE A 665 9.13 9.43 -14.50
N GLU A 666 8.98 10.50 -15.27
CA GLU A 666 7.78 11.32 -15.23
C GLU A 666 7.04 11.19 -16.55
N THR A 667 5.73 11.01 -16.46
CA THR A 667 4.83 10.80 -17.59
C THR A 667 3.44 11.34 -17.24
N ASP A 668 2.43 11.08 -18.06
CA ASP A 668 1.06 11.48 -17.81
C ASP A 668 0.15 10.28 -17.50
N GLY A 669 -0.92 10.50 -16.73
CA GLY A 669 -1.99 9.53 -16.57
C GLY A 669 -2.50 9.04 -17.93
N GLY A 670 -2.55 7.72 -18.13
CA GLY A 670 -2.91 7.13 -19.42
C GLY A 670 -1.73 6.69 -20.30
N ALA A 671 -0.49 7.00 -19.91
CA ALA A 671 0.69 6.61 -20.69
C ALA A 671 0.83 5.08 -20.81
N THR A 672 1.18 4.60 -22.00
CA THR A 672 1.47 3.19 -22.26
C THR A 672 2.88 3.02 -22.77
N ASN A 673 3.44 1.82 -22.60
CA ASN A 673 4.81 1.48 -23.01
C ASN A 673 5.90 2.36 -22.35
N VAL A 674 5.64 2.83 -21.12
CA VAL A 674 6.59 3.61 -20.32
C VAL A 674 7.82 2.75 -20.03
N ARG A 675 9.03 3.27 -20.30
CA ARG A 675 10.27 2.50 -20.07
C ARG A 675 11.08 3.09 -18.92
N ILE A 676 11.22 2.34 -17.83
CA ILE A 676 12.03 2.76 -16.68
C ILE A 676 13.32 1.97 -16.66
N VAL A 677 14.46 2.66 -16.63
CA VAL A 677 15.78 2.06 -16.42
C VAL A 677 16.15 2.19 -14.95
N ILE A 678 16.48 1.09 -14.29
CA ILE A 678 16.97 1.08 -12.92
C ILE A 678 18.47 0.76 -12.88
N SER A 679 19.20 1.42 -11.99
CA SER A 679 20.63 1.15 -11.76
C SER A 679 21.03 1.47 -10.32
N GLU A 680 22.20 0.99 -9.89
CA GLU A 680 22.73 1.23 -8.52
C GLU A 680 23.06 2.70 -8.26
N ARG A 681 23.43 3.44 -9.31
CA ARG A 681 23.78 4.87 -9.27
C ARG A 681 22.84 5.68 -10.16
N SER A 682 21.54 5.52 -10.00
CA SER A 682 20.59 6.21 -10.88
C SER A 682 20.61 7.72 -10.65
N ALA A 683 21.11 8.43 -11.66
CA ALA A 683 20.81 9.80 -11.99
C ALA A 683 20.21 9.82 -13.40
N SER A 684 18.89 9.63 -13.52
CA SER A 684 18.22 9.85 -14.81
C SER A 684 16.83 10.45 -14.59
N ILE A 685 16.76 11.77 -14.77
CA ILE A 685 15.54 12.48 -15.16
C ILE A 685 15.34 12.19 -16.64
N SER A 686 14.30 11.44 -16.99
CA SER A 686 13.77 11.45 -18.36
C SER A 686 12.26 11.69 -18.24
N TYR A 687 11.78 12.76 -18.85
CA TYR A 687 10.36 13.00 -19.04
C TYR A 687 9.98 12.31 -20.34
N GLU A 688 9.08 11.34 -20.29
CA GLU A 688 8.60 10.62 -21.47
C GLU A 688 7.11 10.98 -21.68
N PRO A 689 6.80 11.89 -22.62
CA PRO A 689 5.42 12.30 -22.88
C PRO A 689 4.60 11.13 -23.43
N SER A 690 3.28 11.19 -23.21
CA SER A 690 2.35 10.19 -23.75
C SER A 690 2.50 10.05 -25.27
N ARG A 691 2.69 8.81 -25.76
CA ARG A 691 2.77 8.53 -27.20
C ARG A 691 1.37 8.31 -27.79
N PRO A 692 1.08 8.80 -29.01
CA PRO A 692 -0.19 8.54 -29.68
C PRO A 692 -0.46 7.04 -29.85
N PRO A 693 -1.73 6.58 -29.75
CA PRO A 693 -2.14 5.19 -29.92
C PRO A 693 -1.66 4.60 -31.25
N TRP A 694 -1.37 3.30 -31.23
CA TRP A 694 -1.11 2.51 -32.44
C TRP A 694 -2.44 2.09 -33.06
N LEU A 695 -2.71 2.51 -34.30
CA LEU A 695 -4.03 2.37 -34.93
C LEU A 695 -4.07 1.32 -36.05
N VAL A 696 -2.98 0.60 -36.33
CA VAL A 696 -3.02 -0.48 -37.33
C VAL A 696 -3.95 -1.59 -36.84
N ASP A 697 -4.78 -2.10 -37.74
CA ASP A 697 -5.84 -3.10 -37.53
C ASP A 697 -7.04 -2.62 -36.70
N THR A 698 -7.21 -1.30 -36.52
CA THR A 698 -8.42 -0.71 -35.93
C THR A 698 -9.28 0.01 -36.98
N PRO A 699 -10.60 0.17 -36.74
CA PRO A 699 -11.44 1.03 -37.58
C PRO A 699 -10.92 2.46 -37.63
N LEU A 700 -11.05 3.13 -38.78
CA LEU A 700 -10.73 4.54 -38.95
C LEU A 700 -11.63 5.41 -38.04
N PRO A 701 -11.09 6.39 -37.30
CA PRO A 701 -11.92 7.30 -36.50
C PRO A 701 -12.91 8.10 -37.35
N GLU A 702 -14.00 8.60 -36.74
CA GLU A 702 -15.06 9.28 -37.48
C GLU A 702 -14.57 10.58 -38.15
N LEU A 703 -14.82 10.70 -39.47
CA LEU A 703 -14.43 11.87 -40.27
C LEU A 703 -15.10 13.19 -39.81
N LYS A 704 -16.20 13.11 -39.05
CA LYS A 704 -16.88 14.28 -38.48
C LYS A 704 -15.99 15.05 -37.49
N GLU A 705 -15.06 14.38 -36.81
CA GLU A 705 -14.14 15.00 -35.85
C GLU A 705 -13.11 15.93 -36.52
N ILE A 706 -12.69 15.59 -37.75
CA ILE A 706 -11.84 16.40 -38.63
C ILE A 706 -12.66 17.33 -39.55
N GLY A 707 -13.92 17.54 -39.20
CA GLY A 707 -14.81 18.50 -39.83
C GLY A 707 -15.31 18.12 -41.23
N MET A 708 -15.19 16.85 -41.63
CA MET A 708 -15.57 16.39 -42.97
C MET A 708 -16.81 15.51 -42.96
N GLU A 709 -17.69 15.77 -43.93
CA GLU A 709 -18.80 14.89 -44.31
C GLU A 709 -18.64 14.55 -45.79
N LEU A 710 -18.20 13.33 -46.08
CA LEU A 710 -18.05 12.83 -47.45
C LEU A 710 -19.29 12.05 -47.86
N PRO A 711 -19.77 12.18 -49.12
CA PRO A 711 -20.92 11.44 -49.59
C PRO A 711 -20.65 9.92 -49.57
N PRO A 712 -21.66 9.05 -49.34
CA PRO A 712 -21.49 7.61 -49.35
C PRO A 712 -20.85 7.05 -50.63
N ALA A 713 -21.03 7.72 -51.78
CA ALA A 713 -20.41 7.37 -53.06
C ALA A 713 -18.87 7.53 -53.08
N GLU A 714 -18.31 8.31 -52.15
CA GLU A 714 -16.87 8.57 -52.03
C GLU A 714 -16.19 7.73 -50.95
N THR A 715 -16.97 7.07 -50.09
CA THR A 715 -16.46 6.31 -48.94
C THR A 715 -16.82 4.82 -48.97
N ASN A 716 -18.03 4.43 -49.40
CA ASN A 716 -18.46 3.03 -49.35
C ASN A 716 -17.66 2.13 -50.31
N GLY A 717 -17.01 1.11 -49.75
CA GLY A 717 -16.25 0.10 -50.52
C GLY A 717 -14.95 0.63 -51.16
N LYS A 718 -14.54 1.85 -50.81
CA LYS A 718 -13.29 2.48 -51.27
C LYS A 718 -12.22 2.46 -50.18
N ILE A 719 -10.98 2.43 -50.60
CA ILE A 719 -9.81 2.60 -49.74
C ILE A 719 -9.67 4.10 -49.42
N LEU A 720 -9.50 4.46 -48.16
CA LEU A 720 -9.23 5.84 -47.75
C LEU A 720 -7.73 6.02 -47.48
N LEU A 721 -7.16 7.06 -48.10
CA LEU A 721 -5.82 7.57 -47.82
C LEU A 721 -5.93 8.94 -47.14
N VAL A 722 -5.72 8.98 -45.82
CA VAL A 722 -5.78 10.21 -45.04
C VAL A 722 -4.36 10.78 -44.86
N CYS A 723 -4.18 12.04 -45.22
CA CYS A 723 -2.92 12.76 -45.11
C CYS A 723 -3.04 13.92 -44.12
N PHE A 724 -2.41 13.81 -42.95
CA PHE A 724 -2.22 14.94 -42.06
C PHE A 724 -1.04 15.76 -42.52
N PHE A 725 -1.23 17.07 -42.67
CA PHE A 725 -0.21 17.98 -43.17
C PHE A 725 -0.29 19.35 -42.48
N ASP A 726 0.78 20.11 -42.58
CA ASP A 726 0.85 21.52 -42.17
C ASP A 726 1.26 22.37 -43.38
N SER A 727 0.44 23.36 -43.76
CA SER A 727 0.71 24.20 -44.93
C SER A 727 2.01 25.00 -44.81
N GLU A 728 2.47 25.30 -43.59
CA GLU A 728 3.69 26.05 -43.32
C GLU A 728 4.95 25.17 -43.45
N GLN A 729 4.81 23.85 -43.38
CA GLN A 729 5.93 22.92 -43.47
C GLN A 729 6.24 22.52 -44.92
N ARG A 730 7.47 22.81 -45.37
CA ARG A 730 7.96 22.41 -46.71
C ARG A 730 7.78 20.90 -47.01
N PRO A 731 8.10 19.96 -46.10
CA PRO A 731 7.88 18.53 -46.33
C PRO A 731 6.39 18.18 -46.52
N SER A 732 5.51 18.80 -45.75
CA SER A 732 4.06 18.62 -45.84
C SER A 732 3.50 19.13 -47.17
N ARG A 733 3.90 20.34 -47.60
CA ARG A 733 3.53 20.87 -48.93
C ARG A 733 3.99 19.95 -50.06
N HIS A 734 5.21 19.41 -49.96
CA HIS A 734 5.73 18.46 -50.95
C HIS A 734 4.88 17.19 -51.02
N CYS A 735 4.54 16.59 -49.88
CA CYS A 735 3.71 15.38 -49.80
C CYS A 735 2.33 15.59 -50.43
N VAL A 736 1.61 16.65 -50.05
CA VAL A 736 0.29 16.96 -50.58
C VAL A 736 0.33 17.26 -52.09
N THR A 737 1.38 17.94 -52.57
CA THR A 737 1.58 18.19 -54.01
C THR A 737 1.84 16.88 -54.78
N GLN A 738 2.59 15.93 -54.21
CA GLN A 738 2.79 14.61 -54.83
C GLN A 738 1.50 13.82 -54.89
N LEU A 739 0.67 13.86 -53.84
CA LEU A 739 -0.65 13.25 -53.84
C LEU A 739 -1.56 13.88 -54.91
N ALA A 740 -1.53 15.20 -55.08
CA ALA A 740 -2.31 15.88 -56.11
C ALA A 740 -1.93 15.43 -57.52
N LYS A 741 -0.64 15.24 -57.80
CA LYS A 741 -0.15 14.71 -59.09
C LYS A 741 -0.60 13.27 -59.34
N GLN A 742 -0.73 12.45 -58.28
CA GLN A 742 -1.11 11.04 -58.38
C GLN A 742 -2.63 10.81 -58.22
N ALA A 743 -3.41 11.85 -57.93
CA ALA A 743 -4.81 11.72 -57.54
C ALA A 743 -5.66 10.98 -58.57
N GLY A 744 -5.53 11.31 -59.86
CA GLY A 744 -6.28 10.63 -60.93
C GLY A 744 -5.99 9.13 -60.99
N GLN A 745 -4.72 8.74 -60.82
CA GLN A 745 -4.31 7.33 -60.80
C GLN A 745 -4.84 6.61 -59.55
N LEU A 746 -4.77 7.24 -58.38
CA LEU A 746 -5.24 6.66 -57.12
C LEU A 746 -6.77 6.48 -57.13
N VAL A 747 -7.52 7.45 -57.65
CA VAL A 747 -8.97 7.36 -57.83
C VAL A 747 -9.35 6.21 -58.77
N SER A 748 -8.62 6.01 -59.88
CA SER A 748 -8.84 4.88 -60.79
C SER A 748 -8.60 3.50 -60.15
N LYS A 749 -7.80 3.45 -59.07
CA LYS A 749 -7.56 2.24 -58.25
C LYS A 749 -8.55 2.08 -57.10
N GLY A 750 -9.58 2.94 -57.01
CA GLY A 750 -10.57 2.90 -55.94
C GLY A 750 -10.10 3.51 -54.61
N ILE A 751 -9.11 4.40 -54.65
CA ILE A 751 -8.57 5.09 -53.47
C ILE A 751 -9.06 6.54 -53.43
N THR A 752 -9.73 6.91 -52.33
CA THR A 752 -10.13 8.29 -52.04
C THR A 752 -9.08 8.96 -51.14
N ILE A 753 -8.57 10.11 -51.56
CA ILE A 753 -7.59 10.89 -50.80
C ILE A 753 -8.32 11.92 -49.94
N ILE A 754 -7.88 12.07 -48.70
CA ILE A 754 -8.41 13.04 -47.74
C ILE A 754 -7.23 13.78 -47.12
N ALA A 755 -7.18 15.11 -47.22
CA ALA A 755 -6.13 15.91 -46.59
C ALA A 755 -6.65 16.63 -45.35
N VAL A 756 -5.89 16.59 -44.26
CA VAL A 756 -6.26 17.17 -42.97
C VAL A 756 -5.18 18.15 -42.53
N HIS A 757 -5.52 19.43 -42.46
CA HIS A 757 -4.63 20.44 -41.92
C HIS A 757 -4.52 20.27 -40.40
N ALA A 758 -3.30 20.06 -39.92
CA ALA A 758 -3.00 19.60 -38.56
C ALA A 758 -2.56 20.73 -37.60
N SER A 759 -2.65 21.99 -38.05
CA SER A 759 -2.30 23.20 -37.31
C SER A 759 -3.48 24.18 -37.29
N LYS A 760 -3.50 25.12 -36.32
CA LYS A 760 -4.55 26.13 -36.22
C LYS A 760 -4.52 27.07 -37.42
N MET A 761 -5.57 27.08 -38.23
CA MET A 761 -5.76 27.97 -39.37
C MET A 761 -7.25 28.34 -39.48
N ASP A 762 -7.57 29.47 -40.12
CA ASP A 762 -8.96 29.79 -40.47
C ASP A 762 -9.46 28.93 -41.65
N GLN A 763 -10.72 28.46 -41.60
CA GLN A 763 -11.26 27.58 -42.64
C GLN A 763 -11.30 28.25 -44.03
N THR A 764 -11.53 29.56 -44.09
CA THR A 764 -11.53 30.33 -45.35
C THR A 764 -10.12 30.40 -45.92
N ALA A 765 -9.12 30.63 -45.07
CA ALA A 765 -7.70 30.64 -45.45
C ALA A 765 -7.24 29.26 -45.96
N LEU A 766 -7.66 28.18 -45.30
CA LEU A 766 -7.35 26.81 -45.74
C LEU A 766 -7.97 26.49 -47.11
N ASN A 767 -9.23 26.88 -47.32
CA ASN A 767 -9.91 26.69 -48.61
C ASN A 767 -9.24 27.48 -49.74
N GLN A 768 -8.78 28.71 -49.46
CA GLN A 768 -8.04 29.52 -50.43
C GLN A 768 -6.68 28.90 -50.75
N TRP A 769 -5.96 28.41 -49.74
CA TRP A 769 -4.69 27.71 -49.91
C TRP A 769 -4.86 26.44 -50.76
N ALA A 770 -5.89 25.64 -50.50
CA ALA A 770 -6.17 24.43 -51.28
C ALA A 770 -6.45 24.74 -52.76
N LYS A 771 -7.22 25.82 -53.05
CA LYS A 771 -7.47 26.30 -54.42
C LYS A 771 -6.20 26.78 -55.11
N GLN A 772 -5.37 27.56 -54.43
CA GLN A 772 -4.10 28.04 -54.98
C GLN A 772 -3.13 26.90 -55.34
N ASN A 773 -3.20 25.78 -54.61
CA ASN A 773 -2.36 24.60 -54.84
C ASN A 773 -3.03 23.55 -55.75
N ASN A 774 -4.19 23.87 -56.36
CA ASN A 774 -4.94 22.99 -57.27
C ASN A 774 -5.16 21.57 -56.72
N LEU A 775 -5.55 21.44 -55.44
CA LEU A 775 -5.76 20.13 -54.82
C LEU A 775 -7.08 19.49 -55.31
N PRO A 776 -7.04 18.32 -55.97
CA PRO A 776 -8.22 17.70 -56.57
C PRO A 776 -9.03 16.82 -55.58
N PHE A 777 -8.78 16.95 -54.27
CA PHE A 777 -9.39 16.14 -53.22
C PHE A 777 -9.81 16.99 -52.01
N PRO A 778 -10.73 16.49 -51.16
CA PRO A 778 -11.21 17.20 -49.99
C PRO A 778 -10.09 17.56 -48.99
N VAL A 779 -10.15 18.80 -48.47
CA VAL A 779 -9.24 19.31 -47.44
C VAL A 779 -10.06 19.76 -46.24
N GLY A 780 -9.80 19.19 -45.06
CA GLY A 780 -10.45 19.54 -43.80
C GLY A 780 -9.47 19.91 -42.70
N MET A 781 -9.99 20.18 -41.51
CA MET A 781 -9.22 20.58 -40.32
C MET A 781 -9.99 20.23 -39.05
N ALA A 782 -9.27 19.94 -37.96
CA ALA A 782 -9.86 19.65 -36.65
C ALA A 782 -10.78 20.79 -36.16
N ARG A 783 -12.03 20.46 -35.74
CA ARG A 783 -13.04 21.47 -35.33
C ARG A 783 -12.80 22.14 -33.99
N ARG A 784 -12.03 21.52 -33.07
CA ARG A 784 -11.86 22.01 -31.68
C ARG A 784 -10.40 22.11 -31.26
N ASP A 785 -9.71 20.97 -31.20
CA ASP A 785 -8.36 20.85 -30.65
C ASP A 785 -7.49 20.01 -31.60
N ALA A 786 -6.59 20.68 -32.30
CA ALA A 786 -5.69 20.06 -33.27
C ALA A 786 -4.72 19.07 -32.60
N GLU A 787 -4.33 19.28 -31.34
CA GLU A 787 -3.41 18.39 -30.63
C GLU A 787 -4.11 17.10 -30.22
N LYS A 788 -5.30 17.18 -29.63
CA LYS A 788 -6.12 16.01 -29.32
C LYS A 788 -6.50 15.21 -30.55
N THR A 789 -6.80 15.89 -31.66
CA THR A 789 -7.14 15.23 -32.93
C THR A 789 -5.93 14.49 -33.50
N ARG A 790 -4.74 15.12 -33.52
CA ARG A 790 -3.49 14.43 -33.91
C ARG A 790 -3.22 13.20 -33.04
N PHE A 791 -3.43 13.33 -31.73
CA PHE A 791 -3.23 12.24 -30.79
C PHE A 791 -4.21 11.08 -31.06
N ALA A 792 -5.52 11.34 -31.14
CA ALA A 792 -6.54 10.31 -31.40
C ALA A 792 -6.33 9.59 -32.74
N TRP A 793 -5.79 10.29 -33.74
CA TRP A 793 -5.49 9.77 -35.07
C TRP A 793 -4.09 9.16 -35.21
N GLY A 794 -3.36 8.97 -34.10
CA GLY A 794 -2.06 8.29 -34.09
C GLY A 794 -0.94 9.05 -34.82
N VAL A 795 -1.10 10.37 -35.03
CA VAL A 795 -0.18 11.21 -35.81
C VAL A 795 1.08 11.51 -34.99
N ARG A 796 2.25 11.05 -35.48
CA ARG A 796 3.54 11.20 -34.75
C ARG A 796 4.47 12.25 -35.34
N SER A 797 4.30 12.61 -36.60
CA SER A 797 5.07 13.64 -37.32
C SER A 797 4.21 14.21 -38.45
N LEU A 798 4.64 15.29 -39.10
CA LEU A 798 3.96 15.83 -40.28
C LEU A 798 4.94 15.89 -41.46
N PRO A 799 4.53 15.46 -42.66
CA PRO A 799 3.24 14.85 -42.99
C PRO A 799 3.09 13.42 -42.43
N TRP A 800 1.85 12.98 -42.21
CA TRP A 800 1.52 11.61 -41.77
C TRP A 800 0.45 11.02 -42.67
N LEU A 801 0.72 9.84 -43.23
CA LEU A 801 -0.21 9.11 -44.09
C LEU A 801 -0.84 7.94 -43.33
N ILE A 802 -2.14 7.75 -43.54
CA ILE A 802 -2.92 6.61 -43.02
C ILE A 802 -3.63 5.98 -44.21
N LEU A 803 -3.42 4.68 -44.43
CA LEU A 803 -4.05 3.88 -45.47
C LEU A 803 -4.98 2.86 -44.83
N THR A 804 -6.19 2.74 -45.38
CA THR A 804 -7.22 1.79 -44.92
C THR A 804 -7.53 0.73 -45.96
N ASP A 805 -8.19 -0.36 -45.56
CA ASP A 805 -8.85 -1.28 -46.48
C ASP A 805 -10.26 -0.82 -46.87
N ARG A 806 -10.97 -1.61 -47.69
CA ARG A 806 -12.34 -1.28 -48.13
C ARG A 806 -13.40 -1.30 -47.03
N ARG A 807 -13.07 -1.85 -45.85
CA ARG A 807 -13.90 -1.85 -44.63
C ARG A 807 -13.51 -0.70 -43.69
N HIS A 808 -12.63 0.19 -44.14
CA HIS A 808 -12.07 1.31 -43.38
C HIS A 808 -11.29 0.88 -42.13
N VAL A 809 -10.71 -0.33 -42.15
CA VAL A 809 -9.73 -0.73 -41.14
C VAL A 809 -8.36 -0.21 -41.57
N ILE A 810 -7.63 0.43 -40.66
CA ILE A 810 -6.32 1.00 -40.94
C ILE A 810 -5.30 -0.13 -41.13
N ARG A 811 -4.56 -0.12 -42.24
CA ARG A 811 -3.55 -1.13 -42.58
C ARG A 811 -2.12 -0.60 -42.57
N ALA A 812 -1.94 0.69 -42.80
CA ALA A 812 -0.63 1.32 -42.70
C ALA A 812 -0.73 2.75 -42.18
N THR A 813 0.25 3.16 -41.38
CA THR A 813 0.36 4.53 -40.86
C THR A 813 1.80 5.01 -40.90
N GLY A 814 2.05 6.30 -41.17
CA GLY A 814 3.36 6.93 -41.00
C GLY A 814 4.40 6.61 -42.07
N PHE A 815 3.96 6.12 -43.23
CA PHE A 815 4.82 5.88 -44.39
C PHE A 815 4.98 7.15 -45.25
N ARG A 816 5.99 7.16 -46.11
CA ARG A 816 6.29 8.28 -47.03
C ARG A 816 5.48 8.15 -48.31
N VAL A 817 5.20 9.27 -48.98
CA VAL A 817 4.41 9.26 -50.23
C VAL A 817 5.03 8.42 -51.36
N ASN A 818 6.35 8.22 -51.37
CA ASN A 818 7.03 7.34 -52.33
C ASN A 818 6.88 5.84 -52.01
N GLU A 819 6.53 5.49 -50.77
CA GLU A 819 6.24 4.12 -50.32
C GLU A 819 4.77 3.74 -50.54
N LEU A 820 3.92 4.69 -50.97
CA LEU A 820 2.47 4.47 -51.12
C LEU A 820 2.12 3.32 -52.06
N ASN A 821 2.79 3.20 -53.21
CA ASN A 821 2.50 2.12 -54.16
C ASN A 821 2.87 0.74 -53.62
N GLU A 822 3.94 0.64 -52.83
CA GLU A 822 4.34 -0.58 -52.13
C GLU A 822 3.29 -0.97 -51.09
N LYS A 823 2.84 -0.01 -50.26
CA LYS A 823 1.81 -0.25 -49.25
C LYS A 823 0.45 -0.65 -49.84
N ILE A 824 0.08 -0.10 -50.99
CA ILE A 824 -1.11 -0.52 -51.74
C ILE A 824 -0.94 -1.97 -52.23
N GLY A 825 0.25 -2.34 -52.70
CA GLY A 825 0.56 -3.71 -53.15
C GLY A 825 0.52 -4.74 -52.02
N GLU A 826 1.15 -4.44 -50.88
CA GLU A 826 1.11 -5.29 -49.67
C GLU A 826 -0.32 -5.55 -49.21
N MET A 827 -1.18 -4.53 -49.22
CA MET A 827 -2.59 -4.68 -48.84
C MET A 827 -3.37 -5.55 -49.82
N ALA A 828 -3.12 -5.41 -51.13
CA ALA A 828 -3.77 -6.24 -52.15
C ALA A 828 -3.39 -7.73 -52.05
N SER A 829 -2.21 -8.05 -51.51
CA SER A 829 -1.80 -9.44 -51.24
C SER A 829 -2.40 -10.07 -49.97
N VAL A 830 -3.02 -9.26 -49.10
CA VAL A 830 -3.67 -9.71 -47.85
C VAL A 830 -5.19 -9.88 -48.02
N GLU A 831 -5.78 -9.28 -49.07
CA GLU A 831 -7.21 -9.43 -49.44
C GLU A 831 -7.49 -10.59 -50.44
N LEU A 832 -6.45 -11.29 -50.91
CA LEU A 832 -6.51 -12.57 -51.65
C LEU A 832 -6.43 -13.74 -50.67
#